data_AF-A0A2E6WFZ6-F1
#
_entry.id   AF-A0A2E6WFZ6-F1
#
_cell.length_a   1.000
_cell.length_b   1.000
_cell.length_c   1.000
_cell.angle_alpha   90.00
_cell.angle_beta   90.00
_cell.angle_gamma   90.00
#
_symmetry.space_group_name_H-M   'P 1'
#
loop_
_entity.id
_entity.type
_entity.pdbx_description
1 polymer ?
#
loop_
_entity_poly.entity_id
_entity_poly.type
_entity_poly.pdbx_seq_one_letter_code
_entity_poly.pdbx_strand_id
1 'polypeptide(L)'
;MKYSLVLLLSLFALEGFARQPNVIFILADDLGYSELGCYGNDFNETPSLDALSQQGMRFTDAYAAAPVCSPYRASLLTGLHPARLGILDYLRPNSAFALSPSHFTLPEAFQANGYQTGFIGKWHLTGYKYHDSEFEVRPIDHGFDSEIGGEIKSVGNGANFWPYVFRDQPVRWLDFKDNKLGDDEYLIDRMNLEAVEFIERNQEQPFFLYLSHYSTHSILNGRPDKVKKYIDKHPPGKSTRTRCYLCQDSGHEGDALHHWAQDHNPHLAAMLESIDDGVGMIMSKLDELGLADDTIFIFSSDNGGETNVTSNAPLRGGKSQLYEGGIRVPMIVRWPGQVPPGQATNAYTTSTDFFPTLIDACDLDLPKKVEFDGTSVLGDWQGAKQRQAARDLHWHYPLEKPHFLGGSSAGAIRAGNWKLIEFFESGDLELYDLESDLGETNNVAEQHPQLVESLYARLLQWRGRVGARTCSSLQMTRSGNAIFEDAFSPELVSERWSSTDDYTVKNGELVRTDFSKESARIFLKKPEYKNVVVKFDFQFRGTNEIRFLTGTSGKYNAVIHIHKDRFFLQTAVDQTVPYFSAVHGICGFEFQENQWYTMTIEIAGDEVLAHIDREHFVYGQHPIIDRSRTYFAFQTESGGAALDNVQLLSANPLKEWEERRATFVEIQQNREPVEMTVRERWEYLKRNTHDLLYRNDSDYKNLVDQISATKQRQHKLFPEVFSTIKQVRKPLLEYRSQLAANDENYKALNKAINQAKQSQKRYVLEKHPELAALPSSQYAAEFERRRLLIANERAMLNLVEQQQTAERAMREAFPKLFISDKEIQAQQREARTRLKGDPEFQQLVKDVADLVRAEMNYRHQSNPELKMLWEQIFAKGKD
;
A
#
# COMPACT_ATOMS: atom_id res chain seq x y z
N MET A 1 -44.48 -15.24 80.67
CA MET A 1 -43.52 -15.55 79.58
C MET A 1 -44.30 -15.71 78.28
N LYS A 2 -44.31 -14.68 77.42
CA LYS A 2 -44.70 -14.75 76.01
C LYS A 2 -43.88 -13.67 75.31
N TYR A 3 -42.87 -14.08 74.53
CA TYR A 3 -42.16 -13.20 73.61
C TYR A 3 -42.68 -13.51 72.21
N SER A 4 -43.36 -12.55 71.60
CA SER A 4 -43.66 -12.56 70.16
C SER A 4 -42.41 -12.15 69.40
N LEU A 5 -41.94 -13.02 68.52
CA LEU A 5 -40.86 -12.78 67.57
C LEU A 5 -41.48 -12.18 66.30
N VAL A 6 -41.11 -10.94 65.96
CA VAL A 6 -41.39 -10.34 64.65
C VAL A 6 -40.16 -10.57 63.78
N LEU A 7 -40.32 -11.37 62.73
CA LEU A 7 -39.31 -11.62 61.70
C LEU A 7 -39.49 -10.56 60.60
N LEU A 8 -38.52 -9.66 60.44
CA LEU A 8 -38.43 -8.76 59.29
C LEU A 8 -37.67 -9.50 58.17
N LEU A 9 -38.40 -9.90 57.13
CA LEU A 9 -37.84 -10.37 55.86
C LEU A 9 -37.38 -9.15 55.06
N SER A 10 -36.06 -8.94 54.98
CA SER A 10 -35.44 -8.05 54.01
C SER A 10 -35.44 -8.73 52.64
N LEU A 11 -36.37 -8.34 51.78
CA LEU A 11 -36.34 -8.57 50.33
C LEU A 11 -35.16 -7.78 49.76
N PHE A 12 -34.01 -8.44 49.56
CA PHE A 12 -33.06 -7.99 48.56
C PHE A 12 -33.68 -8.32 47.20
N ALA A 13 -34.19 -7.30 46.51
CA ALA A 13 -34.42 -7.40 45.08
C ALA A 13 -33.05 -7.66 44.44
N LEU A 14 -32.84 -8.90 43.98
CA LEU A 14 -31.84 -9.18 42.95
C LEU A 14 -32.28 -8.41 41.71
N GLU A 15 -31.79 -7.19 41.54
CA GLU A 15 -31.70 -6.60 40.20
C GLU A 15 -30.84 -7.57 39.40
N GLY A 16 -31.48 -8.40 38.58
CA GLY A 16 -30.77 -9.22 37.61
C GLY A 16 -30.03 -8.25 36.71
N PHE A 17 -28.69 -8.25 36.76
CA PHE A 17 -27.89 -7.58 35.75
C PHE A 17 -28.37 -8.10 34.39
N ALA A 18 -28.92 -7.21 33.56
CA ALA A 18 -29.27 -7.56 32.19
C ALA A 18 -28.02 -8.12 31.51
N ARG A 19 -28.15 -9.32 30.92
CA ARG A 19 -27.03 -9.97 30.26
C ARG A 19 -26.62 -9.10 29.07
N GLN A 20 -25.32 -8.82 28.95
CA GLN A 20 -24.79 -8.15 27.76
C GLN A 20 -25.12 -9.01 26.52
N PRO A 21 -25.61 -8.41 25.41
CA PRO A 21 -26.08 -9.18 24.28
C PRO A 21 -24.92 -9.87 23.56
N ASN A 22 -25.14 -11.09 23.07
CA ASN A 22 -24.24 -11.73 22.12
C ASN A 22 -24.36 -11.05 20.76
N VAL A 23 -23.32 -11.14 19.94
CA VAL A 23 -23.32 -10.61 18.58
C VAL A 23 -22.88 -11.71 17.62
N ILE A 24 -23.72 -11.99 16.62
CA ILE A 24 -23.39 -12.85 15.49
C ILE A 24 -23.43 -12.00 14.23
N PHE A 25 -22.30 -11.90 13.55
CA PHE A 25 -22.18 -11.25 12.26
C PHE A 25 -21.86 -12.30 11.20
N ILE A 26 -22.82 -12.57 10.31
CA ILE A 26 -22.63 -13.43 9.15
C ILE A 26 -22.38 -12.55 7.92
N LEU A 27 -21.26 -12.79 7.25
CA LEU A 27 -20.89 -12.09 6.02
C LEU A 27 -20.79 -13.08 4.87
N ALA A 28 -21.66 -12.93 3.86
CA ALA A 28 -21.53 -13.60 2.58
C ALA A 28 -20.54 -12.86 1.67
N ASP A 29 -19.86 -13.59 0.80
CA ASP A 29 -18.84 -13.07 -0.12
C ASP A 29 -19.38 -12.93 -1.55
N ASP A 30 -19.29 -11.75 -2.14
CA ASP A 30 -19.82 -11.46 -3.49
C ASP A 30 -21.34 -11.71 -3.68
N LEU A 31 -22.16 -11.51 -2.64
CA LEU A 31 -23.62 -11.72 -2.73
C LEU A 31 -24.32 -10.43 -3.22
N GLY A 32 -25.00 -10.54 -4.35
CA GLY A 32 -25.78 -9.47 -4.95
C GLY A 32 -27.01 -9.07 -4.13
N TYR A 33 -27.40 -7.80 -4.25
CA TYR A 33 -28.54 -7.21 -3.53
C TYR A 33 -29.85 -7.98 -3.70
N SER A 34 -30.12 -8.46 -4.92
CA SER A 34 -31.38 -9.10 -5.33
C SER A 34 -31.36 -10.63 -5.26
N GLU A 35 -30.44 -11.23 -4.51
CA GLU A 35 -30.24 -12.69 -4.51
C GLU A 35 -31.04 -13.45 -3.45
N LEU A 36 -31.61 -12.75 -2.46
CA LEU A 36 -32.39 -13.37 -1.39
C LEU A 36 -33.90 -13.35 -1.69
N GLY A 37 -34.64 -14.33 -1.17
CA GLY A 37 -36.11 -14.38 -1.26
C GLY A 37 -36.77 -13.13 -0.69
N CYS A 38 -36.34 -12.71 0.49
CA CYS A 38 -36.75 -11.47 1.15
C CYS A 38 -36.26 -10.19 0.44
N TYR A 39 -35.51 -10.28 -0.65
CA TYR A 39 -35.18 -9.17 -1.55
C TYR A 39 -35.83 -9.31 -2.94
N GLY A 40 -36.71 -10.30 -3.11
CA GLY A 40 -37.53 -10.47 -4.31
C GLY A 40 -37.05 -11.55 -5.27
N ASN A 41 -36.03 -12.34 -4.91
CA ASN A 41 -35.60 -13.47 -5.72
C ASN A 41 -36.60 -14.63 -5.61
N ASP A 42 -36.97 -15.26 -6.71
CA ASP A 42 -37.89 -16.43 -6.75
C ASP A 42 -37.19 -17.74 -7.17
N PHE A 43 -35.95 -17.65 -7.63
CA PHE A 43 -35.13 -18.79 -8.01
C PHE A 43 -34.34 -19.35 -6.83
N ASN A 44 -33.54 -18.52 -6.16
CA ASN A 44 -32.78 -18.86 -4.97
C ASN A 44 -33.74 -19.07 -3.79
N GLU A 45 -33.60 -20.17 -3.06
CA GLU A 45 -34.45 -20.45 -1.88
C GLU A 45 -33.69 -20.17 -0.60
N THR A 46 -34.13 -19.15 0.14
CA THR A 46 -33.50 -18.70 1.40
C THR A 46 -34.51 -18.58 2.56
N PRO A 47 -35.24 -19.67 2.90
CA PRO A 47 -36.32 -19.60 3.88
C PRO A 47 -35.88 -19.17 5.28
N SER A 48 -34.66 -19.49 5.71
CA SER A 48 -34.16 -19.12 7.04
C SER A 48 -33.79 -17.63 7.10
N LEU A 49 -33.18 -17.09 6.06
CA LEU A 49 -32.94 -15.64 5.91
C LEU A 49 -34.25 -14.86 5.75
N ASP A 50 -35.23 -15.43 5.06
CA ASP A 50 -36.56 -14.83 4.96
C ASP A 50 -37.24 -14.77 6.32
N ALA A 51 -37.16 -15.85 7.11
CA ALA A 51 -37.63 -15.88 8.48
C ALA A 51 -36.86 -14.89 9.38
N LEU A 52 -35.54 -14.80 9.23
CA LEU A 52 -34.70 -13.82 9.94
C LEU A 52 -35.16 -12.38 9.63
N SER A 53 -35.46 -12.08 8.37
CA SER A 53 -36.01 -10.78 7.97
C SER A 53 -37.40 -10.52 8.54
N GLN A 54 -38.26 -11.53 8.70
CA GLN A 54 -39.58 -11.37 9.30
C GLN A 54 -39.52 -11.19 10.82
N GLN A 55 -38.51 -11.78 11.47
CA GLN A 55 -38.27 -11.62 12.91
C GLN A 55 -37.43 -10.38 13.25
N GLY A 56 -36.77 -9.79 12.25
CA GLY A 56 -35.94 -8.61 12.38
C GLY A 56 -36.37 -7.53 11.38
N MET A 57 -35.38 -6.83 10.82
CA MET A 57 -35.57 -5.76 9.86
C MET A 57 -34.57 -5.88 8.71
N ARG A 58 -35.05 -5.64 7.48
CA ARG A 58 -34.19 -5.57 6.28
C ARG A 58 -33.87 -4.13 5.86
N PHE A 59 -32.66 -3.92 5.35
CA PHE A 59 -32.18 -2.62 4.87
C PHE A 59 -32.11 -2.59 3.35
N THR A 60 -32.83 -1.65 2.74
CA THR A 60 -32.93 -1.50 1.28
C THR A 60 -31.87 -0.56 0.68
N ASP A 61 -31.12 0.13 1.54
CA ASP A 61 -30.04 1.06 1.21
C ASP A 61 -28.82 0.84 2.12
N ALA A 62 -28.42 -0.44 2.26
CA ALA A 62 -27.14 -0.82 2.85
C ALA A 62 -26.03 -0.85 1.78
N TYR A 63 -24.87 -0.31 2.11
CA TYR A 63 -23.75 -0.10 1.19
C TYR A 63 -22.44 -0.72 1.69
N ALA A 64 -21.70 -1.32 0.77
CA ALA A 64 -20.28 -1.58 0.94
C ALA A 64 -19.48 -0.28 0.78
N ALA A 65 -18.48 -0.03 1.65
CA ALA A 65 -17.59 1.13 1.49
C ALA A 65 -16.65 1.03 0.28
N ALA A 66 -16.59 -0.13 -0.38
CA ALA A 66 -15.85 -0.35 -1.61
C ALA A 66 -16.52 -1.47 -2.42
N PRO A 67 -16.34 -1.51 -3.76
CA PRO A 67 -17.00 -2.51 -4.60
C PRO A 67 -16.27 -3.86 -4.64
N VAL A 68 -15.35 -4.14 -3.71
CA VAL A 68 -14.55 -5.37 -3.61
C VAL A 68 -14.26 -5.74 -2.15
N CYS A 69 -13.78 -6.97 -1.93
CA CYS A 69 -13.80 -7.68 -0.64
C CYS A 69 -12.87 -7.12 0.46
N SER A 70 -11.54 -7.09 0.26
CA SER A 70 -10.57 -6.64 1.29
C SER A 70 -10.87 -5.26 1.89
N PRO A 71 -11.13 -4.19 1.08
CA PRO A 71 -11.44 -2.88 1.63
C PRO A 71 -12.72 -2.86 2.49
N TYR A 72 -13.78 -3.57 2.09
CA TYR A 72 -14.99 -3.69 2.93
C TYR A 72 -14.67 -4.33 4.28
N ARG A 73 -13.94 -5.44 4.27
CA ARG A 73 -13.60 -6.21 5.48
C ARG A 73 -12.77 -5.38 6.45
N ALA A 74 -11.80 -4.63 5.93
CA ALA A 74 -10.97 -3.73 6.71
C ALA A 74 -11.83 -2.60 7.31
N SER A 75 -12.76 -2.06 6.53
CA SER A 75 -13.69 -1.01 6.94
C SER A 75 -14.67 -1.47 8.03
N LEU A 76 -15.23 -2.68 7.89
CA LEU A 76 -16.10 -3.30 8.89
C LEU A 76 -15.39 -3.43 10.24
N LEU A 77 -14.16 -3.96 10.24
CA LEU A 77 -13.44 -4.24 11.48
C LEU A 77 -12.90 -2.98 12.16
N THR A 78 -12.64 -1.90 11.43
CA THR A 78 -12.02 -0.69 12.01
C THR A 78 -12.98 0.49 12.16
N GLY A 79 -14.12 0.46 11.46
CA GLY A 79 -14.97 1.64 11.29
C GLY A 79 -14.35 2.75 10.43
N LEU A 80 -13.16 2.54 9.87
CA LEU A 80 -12.45 3.51 9.03
C LEU A 80 -12.81 3.30 7.55
N HIS A 81 -12.80 4.38 6.78
CA HIS A 81 -13.02 4.29 5.35
C HIS A 81 -11.79 3.66 4.65
N PRO A 82 -11.96 2.80 3.62
CA PRO A 82 -10.84 2.18 2.89
C PRO A 82 -9.76 3.18 2.42
N ALA A 83 -10.19 4.37 1.99
CA ALA A 83 -9.31 5.47 1.59
C ALA A 83 -8.34 5.96 2.67
N ARG A 84 -8.72 5.86 3.95
CA ARG A 84 -7.86 6.20 5.08
C ARG A 84 -6.91 5.06 5.45
N LEU A 85 -7.38 3.82 5.28
CA LEU A 85 -6.61 2.61 5.56
C LEU A 85 -5.54 2.32 4.49
N GLY A 86 -5.71 2.84 3.28
CA GLY A 86 -4.81 2.55 2.14
C GLY A 86 -5.06 1.18 1.48
N ILE A 87 -5.98 0.36 2.02
CA ILE A 87 -6.46 -0.87 1.38
C ILE A 87 -7.59 -0.46 0.43
N LEU A 88 -7.28 -0.28 -0.85
CA LEU A 88 -8.19 0.30 -1.85
C LEU A 88 -8.73 -0.71 -2.87
N ASP A 89 -8.03 -1.84 -3.06
CA ASP A 89 -8.46 -2.95 -3.92
C ASP A 89 -8.29 -4.27 -3.14
N TYR A 90 -8.77 -5.36 -3.71
CA TYR A 90 -8.55 -6.68 -3.11
C TYR A 90 -7.05 -7.02 -3.02
N LEU A 91 -6.64 -7.52 -1.86
CA LEU A 91 -5.24 -7.88 -1.63
C LEU A 91 -4.89 -9.12 -2.45
N ARG A 92 -3.79 -9.03 -3.19
CA ARG A 92 -3.26 -10.16 -3.96
C ARG A 92 -2.58 -11.17 -3.04
N PRO A 93 -2.46 -12.45 -3.43
CA PRO A 93 -1.83 -13.44 -2.57
C PRO A 93 -0.39 -13.11 -2.15
N ASN A 94 0.35 -12.38 -2.99
CA ASN A 94 1.71 -11.92 -2.73
C ASN A 94 1.79 -10.45 -2.27
N SER A 95 0.66 -9.84 -1.89
CA SER A 95 0.58 -8.44 -1.44
C SER A 95 1.37 -8.24 -0.16
N ALA A 96 2.28 -7.26 -0.11
CA ALA A 96 2.85 -6.86 1.16
C ALA A 96 1.90 -5.95 1.97
N PHE A 97 0.81 -5.44 1.39
CA PHE A 97 -0.18 -4.73 2.18
C PHE A 97 -1.05 -5.71 2.98
N ALA A 98 -1.37 -5.32 4.20
CA ALA A 98 -2.21 -6.04 5.14
C ALA A 98 -2.87 -5.05 6.11
N LEU A 99 -3.94 -5.48 6.80
CA LEU A 99 -4.50 -4.67 7.89
C LEU A 99 -3.46 -4.59 9.02
N SER A 100 -2.96 -3.40 9.33
CA SER A 100 -1.97 -3.23 10.40
C SER A 100 -2.57 -3.62 11.77
N PRO A 101 -1.87 -4.42 12.59
CA PRO A 101 -2.27 -4.69 13.97
C PRO A 101 -2.33 -3.45 14.87
N SER A 102 -1.79 -2.31 14.41
CA SER A 102 -1.90 -1.04 15.14
C SER A 102 -3.25 -0.35 15.03
N HIS A 103 -4.11 -0.77 14.09
CA HIS A 103 -5.49 -0.30 14.04
C HIS A 103 -6.31 -1.02 15.11
N PHE A 104 -6.96 -0.26 15.98
CA PHE A 104 -7.91 -0.82 16.92
C PHE A 104 -9.16 -1.31 16.19
N THR A 105 -9.53 -2.55 16.41
CA THR A 105 -10.56 -3.28 15.68
C THR A 105 -11.74 -3.65 16.57
N LEU A 106 -12.87 -3.92 15.93
CA LEU A 106 -14.12 -4.30 16.58
C LEU A 106 -13.98 -5.55 17.47
N PRO A 107 -13.28 -6.63 17.06
CA PRO A 107 -13.05 -7.77 17.94
C PRO A 107 -12.21 -7.39 19.17
N GLU A 108 -11.20 -6.52 19.04
CA GLU A 108 -10.46 -6.01 20.20
C GLU A 108 -11.34 -5.19 21.15
N ALA A 109 -12.31 -4.44 20.61
CA ALA A 109 -13.31 -3.74 21.43
C ALA A 109 -14.16 -4.73 22.24
N PHE A 110 -14.65 -5.80 21.62
CA PHE A 110 -15.40 -6.86 22.30
C PHE A 110 -14.53 -7.60 23.33
N GLN A 111 -13.32 -8.03 22.94
CA GLN A 111 -12.40 -8.76 23.80
C GLN A 111 -12.03 -7.95 25.05
N ALA A 112 -11.72 -6.66 24.89
CA ALA A 112 -11.41 -5.75 26.00
C ALA A 112 -12.58 -5.58 26.99
N ASN A 113 -13.81 -5.84 26.54
CA ASN A 113 -15.04 -5.77 27.34
C ASN A 113 -15.53 -7.15 27.81
N GLY A 114 -14.67 -8.17 27.77
CA GLY A 114 -14.93 -9.48 28.36
C GLY A 114 -15.77 -10.43 27.51
N TYR A 115 -15.94 -10.14 26.21
CA TYR A 115 -16.56 -11.06 25.27
C TYR A 115 -15.59 -12.15 24.84
N GLN A 116 -16.11 -13.35 24.60
CA GLN A 116 -15.42 -14.34 23.78
C GLN A 116 -15.53 -13.94 22.30
N THR A 117 -14.40 -13.87 21.60
CA THR A 117 -14.38 -13.50 20.18
C THR A 117 -14.00 -14.69 19.29
N GLY A 118 -14.83 -14.97 18.29
CA GLY A 118 -14.66 -16.09 17.37
C GLY A 118 -14.64 -15.65 15.92
N PHE A 119 -13.68 -16.15 15.16
CA PHE A 119 -13.58 -15.94 13.71
C PHE A 119 -13.65 -17.28 12.96
N ILE A 120 -14.50 -17.34 11.94
CA ILE A 120 -14.64 -18.53 11.09
C ILE A 120 -14.67 -18.09 9.62
N GLY A 121 -13.69 -18.56 8.82
CA GLY A 121 -13.72 -18.46 7.36
C GLY A 121 -12.78 -17.44 6.70
N LYS A 122 -13.29 -16.66 5.74
CA LYS A 122 -12.52 -15.80 4.84
C LYS A 122 -11.98 -14.57 5.55
N TRP A 123 -10.66 -14.43 5.63
CA TRP A 123 -10.00 -13.28 6.22
C TRP A 123 -9.73 -12.19 5.18
N HIS A 124 -8.88 -12.49 4.19
CA HIS A 124 -8.55 -11.67 3.04
C HIS A 124 -8.07 -10.23 3.35
N LEU A 125 -7.38 -10.07 4.48
CA LEU A 125 -6.76 -8.81 4.93
C LEU A 125 -5.22 -8.90 4.99
N THR A 126 -4.65 -9.80 4.20
CA THR A 126 -3.20 -10.00 4.11
C THR A 126 -2.80 -10.64 2.78
N GLY A 127 -1.52 -10.53 2.40
CA GLY A 127 -0.86 -11.53 1.57
C GLY A 127 -0.41 -12.74 2.40
N TYR A 128 -0.01 -13.82 1.73
CA TYR A 128 0.31 -15.10 2.36
C TYR A 128 1.79 -15.45 2.20
N LYS A 129 2.43 -15.97 3.25
CA LYS A 129 3.84 -16.41 3.21
C LYS A 129 4.08 -17.48 2.16
N TYR A 130 3.06 -18.29 1.84
CA TYR A 130 3.11 -19.26 0.75
C TYR A 130 3.44 -18.61 -0.61
N HIS A 131 3.08 -17.34 -0.81
CA HIS A 131 3.33 -16.56 -2.02
C HIS A 131 4.42 -15.49 -1.81
N ASP A 132 5.33 -15.73 -0.88
CA ASP A 132 6.47 -14.85 -0.56
C ASP A 132 6.04 -13.43 -0.11
N SER A 133 4.84 -13.28 0.47
CA SER A 133 4.40 -12.01 1.04
C SER A 133 5.33 -11.55 2.17
N GLU A 134 5.65 -10.25 2.19
CA GLU A 134 6.48 -9.64 3.24
C GLU A 134 5.80 -9.73 4.62
N PHE A 135 4.47 -9.64 4.67
CA PHE A 135 3.70 -9.79 5.91
C PHE A 135 2.55 -10.77 5.74
N GLU A 136 2.23 -11.48 6.82
CA GLU A 136 1.03 -12.32 6.93
C GLU A 136 0.42 -12.07 8.30
N VAL A 137 -0.73 -11.37 8.34
CA VAL A 137 -1.48 -11.10 9.57
C VAL A 137 -2.73 -11.97 9.63
N ARG A 138 -3.10 -12.38 10.84
CA ARG A 138 -4.20 -13.31 11.09
C ARG A 138 -5.31 -12.65 11.91
N PRO A 139 -6.54 -13.19 11.88
CA PRO A 139 -7.62 -12.78 12.77
C PRO A 139 -7.20 -12.66 14.25
N ILE A 140 -6.38 -13.59 14.75
CA ILE A 140 -5.90 -13.58 16.14
C ILE A 140 -5.01 -12.37 16.48
N ASP A 141 -4.42 -11.71 15.48
CA ASP A 141 -3.64 -10.47 15.66
C ASP A 141 -4.55 -9.23 15.79
N HIS A 142 -5.86 -9.41 15.61
CA HIS A 142 -6.89 -8.36 15.65
C HIS A 142 -7.99 -8.68 16.67
N GLY A 143 -7.60 -9.23 17.82
CA GLY A 143 -8.50 -9.40 18.97
C GLY A 143 -9.48 -10.56 18.87
N PHE A 144 -9.35 -11.47 17.89
CA PHE A 144 -10.08 -12.73 17.90
C PHE A 144 -9.37 -13.78 18.77
N ASP A 145 -10.07 -14.39 19.73
CA ASP A 145 -9.53 -15.43 20.60
C ASP A 145 -9.38 -16.78 19.88
N SER A 146 -10.19 -17.00 18.84
CA SER A 146 -10.16 -18.23 18.04
C SER A 146 -10.34 -17.95 16.55
N GLU A 147 -9.61 -18.71 15.73
CA GLU A 147 -9.64 -18.67 14.28
C GLU A 147 -9.83 -20.11 13.74
N ILE A 148 -10.83 -20.30 12.90
CA ILE A 148 -11.13 -21.59 12.26
C ILE A 148 -11.30 -21.39 10.74
N GLY A 149 -10.67 -22.25 9.95
CA GLY A 149 -10.80 -22.20 8.48
C GLY A 149 -10.10 -21.00 7.85
N GLY A 150 -9.05 -20.49 8.48
CA GLY A 150 -8.20 -19.42 7.96
C GLY A 150 -7.50 -19.81 6.67
N GLU A 151 -7.07 -18.81 5.91
CA GLU A 151 -6.48 -18.96 4.58
C GLU A 151 -4.99 -19.32 4.67
N ILE A 152 -4.54 -20.34 3.94
CA ILE A 152 -3.13 -20.75 3.85
C ILE A 152 -2.46 -20.18 2.59
N LYS A 153 -3.21 -20.18 1.48
CA LYS A 153 -2.70 -19.82 0.15
C LYS A 153 -3.37 -18.57 -0.41
N SER A 154 -4.69 -18.55 -0.35
CA SER A 154 -5.56 -17.48 -0.87
C SER A 154 -7.01 -17.79 -0.46
N VAL A 155 -7.97 -17.03 -0.98
CA VAL A 155 -9.41 -17.01 -0.67
C VAL A 155 -10.19 -18.29 -1.03
N GLY A 156 -9.56 -19.46 -0.99
CA GLY A 156 -10.17 -20.77 -1.29
C GLY A 156 -10.36 -21.09 -2.78
N ASN A 157 -10.64 -20.12 -3.64
CA ASN A 157 -10.81 -20.28 -5.11
C ASN A 157 -11.59 -21.55 -5.54
N GLY A 158 -12.74 -21.83 -4.91
CA GLY A 158 -13.60 -22.96 -5.25
C GLY A 158 -13.20 -24.31 -4.62
N ALA A 159 -12.20 -24.31 -3.74
CA ALA A 159 -11.81 -25.45 -2.89
C ALA A 159 -12.84 -25.69 -1.77
N ASN A 160 -14.07 -26.04 -2.15
CA ASN A 160 -15.22 -26.12 -1.26
C ASN A 160 -15.47 -27.51 -0.67
N PHE A 161 -14.70 -28.53 -1.05
CA PHE A 161 -14.85 -29.90 -0.54
C PHE A 161 -13.56 -30.35 0.11
N TRP A 162 -13.66 -31.13 1.19
CA TRP A 162 -12.50 -31.73 1.85
C TRP A 162 -11.63 -32.50 0.85
N PRO A 163 -10.28 -32.35 0.85
CA PRO A 163 -9.44 -31.65 1.83
C PRO A 163 -9.18 -30.16 1.54
N TYR A 164 -10.11 -29.47 0.88
CA TYR A 164 -10.04 -28.06 0.51
C TYR A 164 -8.82 -27.75 -0.36
N VAL A 165 -8.61 -28.56 -1.39
CA VAL A 165 -7.56 -28.37 -2.41
C VAL A 165 -8.16 -27.85 -3.71
N PHE A 166 -7.42 -26.99 -4.40
CA PHE A 166 -7.76 -26.59 -5.76
C PHE A 166 -7.03 -27.51 -6.74
N ARG A 167 -7.79 -28.25 -7.58
CA ARG A 167 -7.26 -29.23 -8.54
C ARG A 167 -6.48 -30.35 -7.86
N ASP A 168 -5.45 -30.84 -8.53
CA ASP A 168 -4.47 -31.83 -8.07
C ASP A 168 -3.35 -31.22 -7.20
N GLN A 169 -3.52 -29.99 -6.71
CA GLN A 169 -2.48 -29.35 -5.89
C GLN A 169 -2.31 -30.08 -4.55
N PRO A 170 -1.08 -30.38 -4.12
CA PRO A 170 -0.83 -31.17 -2.92
C PRO A 170 -0.99 -30.37 -1.61
N VAL A 171 -1.52 -29.14 -1.67
CA VAL A 171 -1.57 -28.22 -0.54
C VAL A 171 -3.00 -27.71 -0.35
N ARG A 172 -3.50 -27.83 0.88
CA ARG A 172 -4.80 -27.29 1.29
C ARG A 172 -4.78 -25.76 1.19
N TRP A 173 -5.93 -25.19 0.85
CA TRP A 173 -6.10 -23.75 0.78
C TRP A 173 -6.51 -23.17 2.12
N LEU A 174 -7.14 -23.97 2.97
CA LEU A 174 -7.78 -23.57 4.21
C LEU A 174 -7.28 -24.41 5.39
N ASP A 175 -7.10 -23.77 6.55
CA ASP A 175 -6.58 -24.38 7.77
C ASP A 175 -7.71 -25.01 8.61
N PHE A 176 -8.22 -26.14 8.12
CA PHE A 176 -9.04 -27.08 8.91
C PHE A 176 -8.20 -28.27 9.33
N LYS A 177 -8.21 -28.57 10.63
CA LYS A 177 -7.34 -29.59 11.25
C LYS A 177 -7.76 -31.02 10.90
N ASP A 178 -9.06 -31.24 10.80
CA ASP A 178 -9.70 -32.55 10.69
C ASP A 178 -10.91 -32.53 9.76
N ASN A 179 -11.32 -33.71 9.30
CA ASN A 179 -12.59 -33.92 8.60
C ASN A 179 -13.64 -34.36 9.63
N LYS A 180 -14.72 -33.60 9.78
CA LYS A 180 -15.83 -33.88 10.72
C LYS A 180 -17.11 -34.37 10.02
N LEU A 181 -17.33 -34.03 8.75
CA LEU A 181 -18.57 -34.33 8.01
C LEU A 181 -18.43 -35.49 7.01
N GLY A 182 -17.24 -36.10 6.88
CA GLY A 182 -17.00 -37.27 6.04
C GLY A 182 -16.44 -36.92 4.65
N ASP A 183 -16.38 -37.91 3.75
CA ASP A 183 -15.70 -37.78 2.47
C ASP A 183 -16.25 -36.65 1.58
N ASP A 184 -17.55 -36.32 1.74
CA ASP A 184 -18.25 -35.25 1.02
C ASP A 184 -18.38 -33.97 1.86
N GLU A 185 -17.54 -33.77 2.89
CA GLU A 185 -17.55 -32.58 3.74
C GLU A 185 -17.48 -31.31 2.87
N TYR A 186 -18.57 -30.53 2.92
CA TYR A 186 -18.72 -29.26 2.23
C TYR A 186 -18.33 -28.10 3.14
N LEU A 187 -17.53 -27.17 2.62
CA LEU A 187 -16.90 -26.09 3.36
C LEU A 187 -17.92 -25.24 4.13
N ILE A 188 -19.01 -24.85 3.49
CA ILE A 188 -20.02 -23.98 4.12
C ILE A 188 -20.75 -24.73 5.24
N ASP A 189 -21.11 -25.99 5.00
CA ASP A 189 -21.74 -26.84 6.01
C ASP A 189 -20.79 -27.06 7.21
N ARG A 190 -19.48 -27.21 6.95
CA ARG A 190 -18.46 -27.29 7.99
C ARG A 190 -18.35 -25.99 8.79
N MET A 191 -18.33 -24.84 8.13
CA MET A 191 -18.29 -23.53 8.80
C MET A 191 -19.53 -23.30 9.67
N ASN A 192 -20.71 -23.71 9.20
CA ASN A 192 -21.97 -23.65 9.96
C ASN A 192 -21.91 -24.51 11.23
N LEU A 193 -21.35 -25.74 11.13
CA LEU A 193 -21.14 -26.60 12.28
C LEU A 193 -20.20 -25.94 13.30
N GLU A 194 -19.08 -25.37 12.86
CA GLU A 194 -18.13 -24.69 13.76
C GLU A 194 -18.75 -23.47 14.46
N ALA A 195 -19.65 -22.75 13.78
CA ALA A 195 -20.40 -21.64 14.37
C ALA A 195 -21.35 -22.12 15.48
N VAL A 196 -22.12 -23.19 15.23
CA VAL A 196 -23.00 -23.80 16.23
C VAL A 196 -22.19 -24.29 17.45
N GLU A 197 -21.09 -25.01 17.20
CA GLU A 197 -20.22 -25.47 18.30
C GLU A 197 -19.58 -24.31 19.07
N PHE A 198 -19.22 -23.20 18.41
CA PHE A 198 -18.71 -22.02 19.09
C PHE A 198 -19.75 -21.42 20.05
N ILE A 199 -21.00 -21.31 19.62
CA ILE A 199 -22.10 -20.80 20.45
C ILE A 199 -22.32 -21.72 21.66
N GLU A 200 -22.37 -23.04 21.44
CA GLU A 200 -22.53 -24.02 22.53
C GLU A 200 -21.42 -23.94 23.58
N ARG A 201 -20.17 -23.81 23.13
CA ARG A 201 -19.01 -23.68 24.03
C ARG A 201 -19.03 -22.39 24.85
N ASN A 202 -19.67 -21.33 24.36
CA ASN A 202 -19.63 -20.00 24.96
C ASN A 202 -20.96 -19.53 25.55
N GLN A 203 -21.95 -20.42 25.67
CA GLN A 203 -23.31 -20.10 26.10
C GLN A 203 -23.42 -19.43 27.49
N GLU A 204 -22.39 -19.53 28.34
CA GLU A 204 -22.38 -18.96 29.70
C GLU A 204 -21.83 -17.52 29.77
N GLN A 205 -21.20 -17.02 28.71
CA GLN A 205 -20.58 -15.69 28.64
C GLN A 205 -21.05 -14.93 27.37
N PRO A 206 -20.96 -13.60 27.30
CA PRO A 206 -21.24 -12.89 26.07
C PRO A 206 -20.18 -13.23 25.00
N PHE A 207 -20.60 -13.32 23.74
CA PHE A 207 -19.69 -13.62 22.64
C PHE A 207 -19.93 -12.75 21.40
N PHE A 208 -18.85 -12.54 20.65
CA PHE A 208 -18.86 -11.96 19.31
C PHE A 208 -18.36 -13.01 18.33
N LEU A 209 -19.26 -13.50 17.47
CA LEU A 209 -18.94 -14.44 16.41
C LEU A 209 -18.99 -13.74 15.05
N TYR A 210 -17.85 -13.69 14.37
CA TYR A 210 -17.75 -13.27 12.98
C TYR A 210 -17.63 -14.50 12.07
N LEU A 211 -18.75 -14.88 11.46
CA LEU A 211 -18.85 -15.96 10.49
C LEU A 211 -18.73 -15.38 9.08
N SER A 212 -17.53 -15.44 8.54
CA SER A 212 -17.15 -14.83 7.28
C SER A 212 -17.08 -15.88 6.18
N HIS A 213 -18.19 -16.12 5.47
CA HIS A 213 -18.26 -17.17 4.46
C HIS A 213 -17.32 -16.93 3.27
N TYR A 214 -16.82 -18.03 2.68
CA TYR A 214 -16.18 -18.02 1.35
C TYR A 214 -17.22 -18.04 0.23
N SER A 215 -18.45 -18.45 0.52
CA SER A 215 -19.56 -18.41 -0.45
C SER A 215 -20.21 -17.02 -0.43
N THR A 216 -20.63 -16.50 -1.58
CA THR A 216 -20.74 -17.11 -2.92
C THR A 216 -19.62 -16.71 -3.90
N HIS A 217 -18.38 -16.53 -3.44
CA HIS A 217 -17.28 -16.01 -4.28
C HIS A 217 -17.17 -16.67 -5.66
N SER A 218 -16.84 -15.83 -6.66
CA SER A 218 -16.71 -16.01 -8.13
C SER A 218 -16.02 -17.26 -8.75
N ILE A 219 -15.85 -18.36 -8.02
CA ILE A 219 -15.51 -19.69 -8.51
C ILE A 219 -16.51 -20.67 -7.91
N LEU A 220 -17.73 -20.64 -8.47
CA LEU A 220 -18.89 -21.29 -7.87
C LEU A 220 -18.76 -22.82 -7.93
N ASN A 221 -18.87 -23.46 -6.77
CA ASN A 221 -18.82 -24.90 -6.62
C ASN A 221 -19.75 -25.32 -5.48
N GLY A 222 -21.06 -25.34 -5.77
CA GLY A 222 -22.13 -25.73 -4.86
C GLY A 222 -22.21 -27.24 -4.60
N ARG A 223 -22.91 -27.62 -3.52
CA ARG A 223 -23.14 -29.02 -3.12
C ARG A 223 -23.94 -29.77 -4.21
N PRO A 224 -23.53 -30.97 -4.67
CA PRO A 224 -24.09 -31.57 -5.88
C PRO A 224 -25.60 -31.87 -5.84
N ASP A 225 -26.12 -32.28 -4.68
CA ASP A 225 -27.54 -32.54 -4.46
C ASP A 225 -28.38 -31.25 -4.59
N LYS A 226 -27.91 -30.14 -4.00
CA LYS A 226 -28.56 -28.83 -4.11
C LYS A 226 -28.43 -28.26 -5.52
N VAL A 227 -27.28 -28.40 -6.17
CA VAL A 227 -27.11 -27.99 -7.58
C VAL A 227 -28.14 -28.70 -8.45
N LYS A 228 -28.29 -30.02 -8.28
CA LYS A 228 -29.28 -30.81 -9.01
C LYS A 228 -30.70 -30.28 -8.80
N LYS A 229 -31.08 -29.97 -7.55
CA LYS A 229 -32.39 -29.37 -7.22
C LYS A 229 -32.66 -28.12 -8.06
N TYR A 230 -31.69 -27.21 -8.18
CA TYR A 230 -31.87 -25.96 -8.94
C TYR A 230 -31.87 -26.16 -10.46
N ILE A 231 -31.07 -27.10 -10.97
CA ILE A 231 -31.13 -27.51 -12.39
C ILE A 231 -32.52 -28.07 -12.73
N ASP A 232 -33.09 -28.90 -11.85
CA ASP A 232 -34.42 -29.47 -12.03
C ASP A 232 -35.52 -28.39 -11.90
N LYS A 233 -35.28 -27.34 -11.08
CA LYS A 233 -36.23 -26.23 -10.84
C LYS A 233 -36.36 -25.31 -12.05
N HIS A 234 -35.25 -24.88 -12.64
CA HIS A 234 -35.25 -23.98 -13.79
C HIS A 234 -33.98 -24.16 -14.63
N PRO A 235 -34.07 -24.09 -15.97
CA PRO A 235 -32.88 -24.07 -16.81
C PRO A 235 -31.95 -22.90 -16.44
N PRO A 236 -30.62 -23.09 -16.41
CA PRO A 236 -29.70 -22.00 -16.14
C PRO A 236 -29.84 -20.90 -17.20
N GLY A 237 -29.50 -19.68 -16.79
CA GLY A 237 -29.32 -18.54 -17.67
C GLY A 237 -28.24 -18.74 -18.73
N LYS A 238 -28.05 -17.71 -19.55
CA LYS A 238 -26.98 -17.74 -20.56
C LYS A 238 -25.62 -17.77 -19.88
N SER A 239 -24.76 -18.66 -20.34
CA SER A 239 -23.38 -18.69 -19.87
C SER A 239 -22.60 -17.47 -20.37
N THR A 240 -21.87 -16.83 -19.47
CA THR A 240 -20.97 -15.72 -19.79
C THR A 240 -19.58 -16.19 -20.24
N ARG A 241 -19.28 -17.50 -20.08
CA ARG A 241 -17.97 -18.08 -20.41
C ARG A 241 -18.12 -19.45 -21.09
N THR A 242 -17.30 -19.71 -22.09
CA THR A 242 -17.31 -21.00 -22.79
C THR A 242 -16.36 -22.03 -22.20
N ARG A 243 -15.38 -21.61 -21.39
CA ARG A 243 -14.39 -22.50 -20.76
C ARG A 243 -14.70 -22.66 -19.27
N CYS A 244 -14.85 -23.91 -18.84
CA CYS A 244 -14.96 -24.27 -17.43
C CYS A 244 -13.73 -25.06 -17.00
N TYR A 245 -12.76 -24.38 -16.39
CA TYR A 245 -11.60 -25.06 -15.81
C TYR A 245 -11.96 -25.85 -14.55
N LEU A 246 -13.04 -25.47 -13.85
CA LEU A 246 -13.55 -26.11 -12.62
C LEU A 246 -14.23 -27.45 -12.87
N CYS A 247 -14.83 -27.62 -14.04
CA CYS A 247 -15.60 -28.82 -14.35
C CYS A 247 -14.68 -30.06 -14.37
N GLN A 248 -13.42 -29.89 -14.77
CA GLN A 248 -12.40 -30.93 -14.70
C GLN A 248 -12.08 -31.36 -13.26
N ASP A 249 -12.25 -30.47 -12.28
CA ASP A 249 -11.91 -30.70 -10.87
C ASP A 249 -13.06 -31.34 -10.08
N SER A 250 -14.31 -31.05 -10.44
CA SER A 250 -15.51 -31.67 -9.84
C SER A 250 -15.86 -33.03 -10.47
N GLY A 251 -14.97 -33.59 -11.31
CA GLY A 251 -15.20 -34.88 -11.98
C GLY A 251 -16.27 -34.86 -13.07
N HIS A 252 -16.61 -33.69 -13.62
CA HIS A 252 -17.67 -33.52 -14.62
C HIS A 252 -17.11 -33.17 -16.02
N GLU A 253 -17.68 -33.74 -17.08
CA GLU A 253 -17.36 -33.31 -18.45
C GLU A 253 -17.93 -31.91 -18.69
N GLY A 254 -17.08 -30.87 -18.57
CA GLY A 254 -17.29 -29.53 -19.13
C GLY A 254 -18.70 -28.94 -19.01
N ASP A 255 -19.05 -28.42 -17.84
CA ASP A 255 -20.34 -27.75 -17.57
C ASP A 255 -20.21 -26.23 -17.39
N ALA A 256 -19.75 -25.53 -18.43
CA ALA A 256 -19.64 -24.07 -18.38
C ALA A 256 -21.00 -23.36 -18.25
N LEU A 257 -22.09 -24.03 -18.64
CA LEU A 257 -23.42 -23.44 -18.61
C LEU A 257 -23.91 -23.23 -17.17
N HIS A 258 -23.82 -24.25 -16.32
CA HIS A 258 -24.35 -24.16 -14.97
C HIS A 258 -23.42 -23.38 -14.02
N HIS A 259 -22.10 -23.35 -14.24
CA HIS A 259 -21.16 -22.59 -13.41
C HIS A 259 -21.13 -21.08 -13.70
N TRP A 260 -21.39 -20.66 -14.95
CA TRP A 260 -21.24 -19.27 -15.41
C TRP A 260 -22.55 -18.67 -15.95
N ALA A 261 -23.68 -19.20 -15.53
CA ALA A 261 -24.98 -18.63 -15.88
C ALA A 261 -25.08 -17.21 -15.32
N GLN A 262 -25.45 -16.25 -16.17
CA GLN A 262 -25.62 -14.84 -15.77
C GLN A 262 -26.83 -14.62 -14.85
N ASP A 263 -27.82 -15.50 -14.92
CA ASP A 263 -29.04 -15.49 -14.13
C ASP A 263 -29.46 -16.94 -13.88
N HIS A 264 -30.29 -17.18 -12.87
CA HIS A 264 -30.75 -18.54 -12.50
C HIS A 264 -29.58 -19.53 -12.36
N ASN A 265 -28.47 -19.11 -11.74
CA ASN A 265 -27.26 -19.92 -11.62
C ASN A 265 -27.42 -21.00 -10.52
N PRO A 266 -27.48 -22.30 -10.87
CA PRO A 266 -27.77 -23.34 -9.88
C PRO A 266 -26.64 -23.58 -8.89
N HIS A 267 -25.38 -23.30 -9.23
CA HIS A 267 -24.28 -23.41 -8.27
C HIS A 267 -24.31 -22.26 -7.26
N LEU A 268 -24.64 -21.05 -7.70
CA LEU A 268 -24.84 -19.91 -6.80
C LEU A 268 -25.99 -20.20 -5.83
N ALA A 269 -27.14 -20.62 -6.36
CA ALA A 269 -28.32 -20.94 -5.56
C ALA A 269 -28.03 -22.05 -4.54
N ALA A 270 -27.28 -23.10 -4.94
CA ALA A 270 -26.86 -24.17 -4.04
C ALA A 270 -25.92 -23.69 -2.92
N MET A 271 -24.95 -22.83 -3.25
CA MET A 271 -24.04 -22.24 -2.27
C MET A 271 -24.79 -21.34 -1.27
N LEU A 272 -25.72 -20.54 -1.77
CA LEU A 272 -26.56 -19.67 -0.95
C LEU A 272 -27.52 -20.46 -0.04
N GLU A 273 -28.11 -21.55 -0.54
CA GLU A 273 -28.95 -22.42 0.29
C GLU A 273 -28.14 -23.11 1.41
N SER A 274 -26.86 -23.41 1.22
CA SER A 274 -25.99 -23.88 2.32
C SER A 274 -25.70 -22.80 3.36
N ILE A 275 -25.62 -21.51 2.98
CA ILE A 275 -25.57 -20.41 3.95
C ILE A 275 -26.90 -20.32 4.71
N ASP A 276 -28.02 -20.42 4.01
CA ASP A 276 -29.37 -20.39 4.60
C ASP A 276 -29.59 -21.52 5.61
N ASP A 277 -29.20 -22.76 5.27
CA ASP A 277 -29.22 -23.91 6.19
C ASP A 277 -28.46 -23.58 7.48
N GLY A 278 -27.30 -22.94 7.37
CA GLY A 278 -26.49 -22.47 8.49
C GLY A 278 -27.19 -21.45 9.37
N VAL A 279 -27.84 -20.46 8.77
CA VAL A 279 -28.68 -19.48 9.49
C VAL A 279 -29.78 -20.20 10.27
N GLY A 280 -30.46 -21.16 9.66
CA GLY A 280 -31.49 -21.98 10.33
C GLY A 280 -30.94 -22.80 11.50
N MET A 281 -29.76 -23.41 11.33
CA MET A 281 -29.07 -24.15 12.39
C MET A 281 -28.70 -23.26 13.57
N ILE A 282 -28.10 -22.10 13.30
CA ILE A 282 -27.69 -21.13 14.33
C ILE A 282 -28.91 -20.60 15.08
N MET A 283 -29.96 -20.17 14.37
CA MET A 283 -31.19 -19.68 14.98
C MET A 283 -31.84 -20.73 15.88
N SER A 284 -31.94 -21.98 15.40
CA SER A 284 -32.47 -23.10 16.19
C SER A 284 -31.62 -23.37 17.44
N LYS A 285 -30.30 -23.26 17.33
CA LYS A 285 -29.41 -23.42 18.49
C LYS A 285 -29.57 -22.29 19.51
N LEU A 286 -29.72 -21.04 19.06
CA LEU A 286 -29.99 -19.92 19.95
C LEU A 286 -31.30 -20.10 20.72
N ASP A 287 -32.35 -20.60 20.06
CA ASP A 287 -33.63 -20.92 20.70
C ASP A 287 -33.48 -22.07 21.71
N GLU A 288 -32.77 -23.14 21.34
CA GLU A 288 -32.51 -24.30 22.22
C GLU A 288 -31.78 -23.89 23.51
N LEU A 289 -30.79 -22.99 23.39
CA LEU A 289 -29.97 -22.52 24.51
C LEU A 289 -30.62 -21.35 25.27
N GLY A 290 -31.77 -20.84 24.80
CA GLY A 290 -32.43 -19.68 25.40
C GLY A 290 -31.65 -18.38 25.27
N LEU A 291 -30.82 -18.25 24.23
CA LEU A 291 -29.98 -17.08 23.95
C LEU A 291 -30.59 -16.13 22.91
N ALA A 292 -31.70 -16.52 22.27
CA ALA A 292 -32.26 -15.81 21.14
C ALA A 292 -32.67 -14.36 21.45
N ASP A 293 -33.22 -14.08 22.62
CA ASP A 293 -33.65 -12.72 23.01
C ASP A 293 -32.46 -11.80 23.34
N ASP A 294 -31.34 -12.39 23.76
CA ASP A 294 -30.10 -11.70 24.13
C ASP A 294 -29.04 -11.73 23.01
N THR A 295 -29.44 -11.90 21.73
CA THR A 295 -28.50 -11.99 20.61
C THR A 295 -28.86 -11.02 19.49
N ILE A 296 -27.90 -10.16 19.13
CA ILE A 296 -27.90 -9.35 17.92
C ILE A 296 -27.41 -10.23 16.77
N PHE A 297 -28.28 -10.48 15.79
CA PHE A 297 -27.95 -11.26 14.61
C PHE A 297 -27.94 -10.36 13.38
N ILE A 298 -26.80 -10.30 12.69
CA ILE A 298 -26.59 -9.49 11.49
C ILE A 298 -26.20 -10.40 10.34
N PHE A 299 -26.86 -10.24 9.19
CA PHE A 299 -26.48 -10.85 7.92
C PHE A 299 -26.20 -9.74 6.90
N SER A 300 -25.08 -9.82 6.17
CA SER A 300 -24.73 -8.86 5.11
C SER A 300 -23.83 -9.50 4.03
N SER A 301 -23.43 -8.71 3.03
CA SER A 301 -22.34 -9.03 2.09
C SER A 301 -21.28 -7.93 2.00
N ASP A 302 -20.08 -8.27 1.50
CA ASP A 302 -18.94 -7.36 1.40
C ASP A 302 -18.92 -6.49 0.15
N ASN A 303 -19.57 -6.92 -0.93
CA ASN A 303 -19.77 -6.14 -2.15
C ASN A 303 -20.90 -6.73 -2.99
N GLY A 304 -21.32 -6.01 -4.03
CA GLY A 304 -22.32 -6.50 -4.96
C GLY A 304 -21.88 -7.73 -5.75
N GLY A 305 -22.85 -8.43 -6.34
CA GLY A 305 -22.64 -9.70 -7.04
C GLY A 305 -21.83 -9.55 -8.33
N GLU A 306 -21.07 -10.58 -8.70
CA GLU A 306 -20.31 -10.60 -9.96
C GLU A 306 -21.25 -10.86 -11.16
N THR A 307 -21.32 -9.91 -12.09
CA THR A 307 -22.24 -9.95 -13.25
C THR A 307 -21.97 -11.09 -14.26
N ASN A 308 -20.88 -11.86 -14.08
CA ASN A 308 -20.62 -13.06 -14.88
C ASN A 308 -21.39 -14.29 -14.39
N VAL A 309 -21.84 -14.28 -13.14
CA VAL A 309 -22.48 -15.44 -12.49
C VAL A 309 -23.82 -15.11 -11.84
N THR A 310 -24.20 -13.83 -11.82
CA THR A 310 -25.48 -13.36 -11.31
C THR A 310 -25.95 -12.06 -11.96
N SER A 311 -27.18 -11.66 -11.65
CA SER A 311 -27.81 -10.41 -12.06
C SER A 311 -28.17 -9.59 -10.82
N ASN A 312 -27.68 -8.34 -10.80
CA ASN A 312 -28.02 -7.36 -9.77
C ASN A 312 -29.26 -6.52 -10.15
N ALA A 313 -29.99 -6.90 -11.21
CA ALA A 313 -31.11 -6.13 -11.70
C ALA A 313 -32.16 -5.87 -10.60
N PRO A 314 -32.74 -4.65 -10.53
CA PRO A 314 -32.62 -3.56 -11.50
C PRO A 314 -31.36 -2.67 -11.33
N LEU A 315 -30.49 -2.96 -10.36
CA LEU A 315 -29.29 -2.15 -10.10
C LEU A 315 -28.26 -2.36 -11.20
N ARG A 316 -27.61 -1.28 -11.62
CA ARG A 316 -26.58 -1.32 -12.67
C ARG A 316 -25.25 -1.79 -12.11
N GLY A 317 -24.57 -2.62 -12.89
CA GLY A 317 -23.23 -3.11 -12.59
C GLY A 317 -23.18 -4.19 -11.51
N GLY A 318 -21.98 -4.44 -11.00
CA GLY A 318 -21.70 -5.47 -10.00
C GLY A 318 -20.33 -5.31 -9.37
N LYS A 319 -19.79 -6.38 -8.78
CA LYS A 319 -18.45 -6.41 -8.18
C LYS A 319 -17.42 -5.62 -9.01
N SER A 320 -16.62 -4.81 -8.33
CA SER A 320 -15.63 -3.84 -8.86
C SER A 320 -16.18 -2.55 -9.49
N GLN A 321 -17.49 -2.34 -9.57
CA GLN A 321 -18.08 -1.13 -10.15
C GLN A 321 -18.72 -0.24 -9.09
N LEU A 322 -18.59 1.09 -9.22
CA LEU A 322 -19.21 2.06 -8.32
C LEU A 322 -20.69 2.36 -8.62
N TYR A 323 -21.27 1.72 -9.64
CA TYR A 323 -22.71 1.69 -9.85
C TYR A 323 -23.42 0.93 -8.72
N GLU A 324 -24.72 1.17 -8.51
CA GLU A 324 -25.50 0.67 -7.37
C GLU A 324 -25.40 -0.85 -7.20
N GLY A 325 -25.32 -1.62 -8.29
CA GLY A 325 -25.22 -3.08 -8.26
C GLY A 325 -23.89 -3.61 -7.72
N GLY A 326 -22.84 -2.78 -7.66
CA GLY A 326 -21.53 -3.16 -7.11
C GLY A 326 -21.30 -2.76 -5.66
N ILE A 327 -22.05 -1.79 -5.16
CA ILE A 327 -21.88 -1.23 -3.81
C ILE A 327 -23.09 -1.39 -2.90
N ARG A 328 -24.30 -1.64 -3.42
CA ARG A 328 -25.48 -1.91 -2.58
C ARG A 328 -25.54 -3.41 -2.27
N VAL A 329 -25.72 -3.75 -1.00
CA VAL A 329 -25.68 -5.15 -0.50
C VAL A 329 -26.94 -5.48 0.31
N PRO A 330 -27.36 -6.75 0.39
CA PRO A 330 -28.46 -7.11 1.26
C PRO A 330 -27.99 -7.02 2.72
N MET A 331 -28.84 -6.51 3.62
CA MET A 331 -28.56 -6.49 5.06
C MET A 331 -29.83 -6.79 5.87
N ILE A 332 -29.70 -7.65 6.87
CA ILE A 332 -30.77 -8.03 7.79
C ILE A 332 -30.23 -7.93 9.22
N VAL A 333 -31.01 -7.32 10.11
CA VAL A 333 -30.69 -7.23 11.55
C VAL A 333 -31.85 -7.74 12.36
N ARG A 334 -31.60 -8.66 13.29
CA ARG A 334 -32.56 -9.14 14.29
C ARG A 334 -32.02 -8.89 15.68
N TRP A 335 -32.80 -8.23 16.52
CA TRP A 335 -32.57 -8.14 17.96
C TRP A 335 -33.91 -8.00 18.69
N PRO A 336 -34.45 -9.07 19.29
CA PRO A 336 -35.77 -9.05 19.90
C PRO A 336 -35.93 -7.95 20.96
N GLY A 337 -37.10 -7.30 20.95
CA GLY A 337 -37.39 -6.19 21.86
C GLY A 337 -36.69 -4.86 21.54
N GLN A 338 -35.63 -4.87 20.73
CA GLN A 338 -34.88 -3.68 20.34
C GLN A 338 -35.08 -3.30 18.87
N VAL A 339 -35.16 -4.26 17.96
CA VAL A 339 -35.41 -4.05 16.52
C VAL A 339 -36.84 -4.46 16.17
N PRO A 340 -37.64 -3.59 15.53
CA PRO A 340 -39.01 -3.92 15.15
C PRO A 340 -39.06 -5.06 14.11
N PRO A 341 -39.75 -6.18 14.40
CA PRO A 341 -39.82 -7.33 13.51
C PRO A 341 -40.66 -7.04 12.26
N GLY A 342 -40.28 -7.65 11.13
CA GLY A 342 -41.01 -7.62 9.86
C GLY A 342 -40.94 -6.29 9.12
N GLN A 343 -40.09 -5.36 9.56
CA GLN A 343 -39.98 -4.03 8.94
C GLN A 343 -38.91 -3.98 7.85
N ALA A 344 -39.00 -2.94 7.04
CA ALA A 344 -37.98 -2.56 6.07
C ALA A 344 -37.63 -1.08 6.25
N THR A 345 -36.36 -0.76 6.14
CA THR A 345 -35.86 0.62 6.18
C THR A 345 -34.99 0.94 4.97
N ASN A 346 -35.01 2.21 4.56
CA ASN A 346 -34.14 2.78 3.53
C ASN A 346 -33.10 3.76 4.13
N ALA A 347 -32.91 3.71 5.45
CA ALA A 347 -31.85 4.43 6.13
C ALA A 347 -30.49 3.98 5.62
N TYR A 348 -29.56 4.93 5.50
CA TYR A 348 -28.21 4.62 5.06
C TYR A 348 -27.46 3.84 6.12
N THR A 349 -26.85 2.74 5.69
CA THR A 349 -25.85 2.03 6.47
C THR A 349 -24.70 1.68 5.54
N THR A 350 -23.47 1.88 6.00
CA THR A 350 -22.27 1.44 5.31
C THR A 350 -21.39 0.60 6.24
N SER A 351 -20.43 -0.16 5.70
CA SER A 351 -19.54 -1.01 6.50
C SER A 351 -18.83 -0.26 7.64
N THR A 352 -18.52 1.03 7.47
CA THR A 352 -17.91 1.85 8.52
C THR A 352 -18.82 2.03 9.74
N ASP A 353 -20.13 1.91 9.58
CA ASP A 353 -21.12 2.22 10.62
C ASP A 353 -21.29 1.08 11.63
N PHE A 354 -20.96 -0.15 11.25
CA PHE A 354 -21.09 -1.30 12.15
C PHE A 354 -20.23 -1.17 13.40
N PHE A 355 -19.01 -0.64 13.27
CA PHE A 355 -18.13 -0.41 14.41
C PHE A 355 -18.84 0.44 15.49
N PRO A 356 -19.15 1.74 15.27
CA PRO A 356 -19.79 2.55 16.30
C PRO A 356 -21.19 2.04 16.68
N THR A 357 -21.94 1.43 15.75
CA THR A 357 -23.26 0.89 16.07
C THR A 357 -23.20 -0.26 17.07
N LEU A 358 -22.22 -1.16 16.93
CA LEU A 358 -22.06 -2.30 17.84
C LEU A 358 -21.43 -1.90 19.17
N ILE A 359 -20.57 -0.87 19.19
CA ILE A 359 -20.11 -0.23 20.44
C ILE A 359 -21.33 0.28 21.22
N ASP A 360 -22.20 1.07 20.58
CA ASP A 360 -23.38 1.63 21.24
C ASP A 360 -24.40 0.53 21.63
N ALA A 361 -24.61 -0.47 20.78
CA ALA A 361 -25.61 -1.51 21.02
C ALA A 361 -25.24 -2.43 22.19
N CYS A 362 -23.94 -2.65 22.42
CA CYS A 362 -23.44 -3.52 23.49
C CYS A 362 -22.85 -2.73 24.67
N ASP A 363 -22.99 -1.39 24.67
CA ASP A 363 -22.46 -0.49 25.71
C ASP A 363 -20.98 -0.75 26.00
N LEU A 364 -20.16 -0.84 24.95
CA LEU A 364 -18.74 -1.18 25.05
C LEU A 364 -17.88 0.03 25.41
N ASP A 365 -16.98 -0.14 26.39
CA ASP A 365 -15.99 0.87 26.72
C ASP A 365 -14.86 0.87 25.68
N LEU A 366 -14.59 2.06 25.11
CA LEU A 366 -13.47 2.27 24.20
C LEU A 366 -12.28 2.96 24.89
N PRO A 367 -11.04 2.62 24.49
CA PRO A 367 -9.89 3.46 24.79
C PRO A 367 -10.10 4.91 24.32
N LYS A 368 -9.56 5.89 25.07
CA LYS A 368 -9.77 7.34 24.82
C LYS A 368 -9.33 7.88 23.44
N LYS A 369 -8.71 7.07 22.58
CA LYS A 369 -8.08 7.51 21.32
C LYS A 369 -8.44 6.65 20.10
N VAL A 370 -9.58 5.96 20.12
CA VAL A 370 -10.05 5.23 18.94
C VAL A 370 -10.68 6.24 17.97
N GLU A 371 -10.22 6.24 16.73
CA GLU A 371 -10.81 7.01 15.63
C GLU A 371 -11.53 6.04 14.68
N PHE A 372 -12.69 6.44 14.17
CA PHE A 372 -13.45 5.76 13.12
C PHE A 372 -14.22 6.80 12.29
N ASP A 373 -14.53 6.47 11.04
CA ASP A 373 -15.23 7.37 10.10
C ASP A 373 -16.76 7.15 10.10
N GLY A 374 -17.22 6.01 10.61
CA GLY A 374 -18.63 5.64 10.67
C GLY A 374 -19.47 6.47 11.65
N THR A 375 -20.78 6.31 11.56
CA THR A 375 -21.73 6.85 12.53
C THR A 375 -22.67 5.75 12.99
N SER A 376 -22.94 5.69 14.29
CA SER A 376 -23.88 4.72 14.83
C SER A 376 -25.27 4.89 14.22
N VAL A 377 -25.81 3.80 13.67
CA VAL A 377 -27.16 3.71 13.10
C VAL A 377 -28.12 2.95 14.01
N LEU A 378 -27.76 2.73 15.28
CA LEU A 378 -28.60 2.02 16.25
C LEU A 378 -30.00 2.65 16.40
N GLY A 379 -30.08 3.98 16.34
CA GLY A 379 -31.35 4.70 16.38
C GLY A 379 -32.25 4.44 15.16
N ASP A 380 -31.68 4.04 14.03
CA ASP A 380 -32.42 3.61 12.83
C ASP A 380 -32.89 2.16 12.99
N TRP A 381 -32.07 1.32 13.64
CA TRP A 381 -32.42 -0.07 13.99
C TRP A 381 -33.65 -0.12 14.90
N GLN A 382 -33.64 0.67 15.98
CA GLN A 382 -34.71 0.68 16.99
C GLN A 382 -36.01 1.36 16.52
N GLY A 383 -35.90 2.34 15.63
CA GLY A 383 -37.04 3.14 15.18
C GLY A 383 -37.61 2.76 13.82
N ALA A 384 -36.96 1.85 13.08
CA ALA A 384 -37.21 1.61 11.66
C ALA A 384 -37.28 2.93 10.85
N LYS A 385 -36.39 3.87 11.19
CA LYS A 385 -36.42 5.22 10.63
C LYS A 385 -36.17 5.17 9.14
N GLN A 386 -36.73 6.12 8.42
CA GLN A 386 -36.43 6.32 7.01
C GLN A 386 -35.23 7.26 6.86
N ARG A 387 -34.60 7.19 5.69
CA ARG A 387 -33.46 8.02 5.28
C ARG A 387 -33.63 9.47 5.68
N GLN A 388 -32.62 10.02 6.34
CA GLN A 388 -32.51 11.46 6.56
C GLN A 388 -31.55 12.08 5.55
N ALA A 389 -31.92 13.20 4.94
CA ALA A 389 -31.18 13.84 3.85
C ALA A 389 -29.82 14.48 4.24
N ALA A 390 -29.35 14.29 5.48
CA ALA A 390 -28.26 15.08 6.04
C ALA A 390 -26.85 14.47 5.88
N ARG A 391 -26.73 13.18 5.51
CA ARG A 391 -25.44 12.47 5.46
C ARG A 391 -25.04 12.11 4.03
N ASP A 392 -23.82 12.47 3.68
CA ASP A 392 -23.18 12.09 2.41
C ASP A 392 -22.40 10.77 2.57
N LEU A 393 -22.58 9.85 1.61
CA LEU A 393 -21.77 8.64 1.47
C LEU A 393 -20.74 8.85 0.37
N HIS A 394 -19.56 8.25 0.50
CA HIS A 394 -18.44 8.47 -0.41
C HIS A 394 -17.76 7.15 -0.76
N TRP A 395 -17.17 7.10 -1.96
CA TRP A 395 -16.36 5.98 -2.44
C TRP A 395 -15.11 6.51 -3.15
N HIS A 396 -14.01 5.79 -2.97
CA HIS A 396 -12.72 6.08 -3.61
C HIS A 396 -12.08 4.78 -4.05
N TYR A 397 -12.08 4.53 -5.36
CA TYR A 397 -11.63 3.28 -5.96
C TYR A 397 -10.66 3.53 -7.12
N PRO A 398 -9.45 4.06 -6.84
CA PRO A 398 -8.45 4.27 -7.85
C PRO A 398 -7.87 2.93 -8.29
N LEU A 399 -7.92 2.69 -9.59
CA LEU A 399 -7.34 1.53 -10.23
C LEU A 399 -6.24 1.95 -11.20
N GLU A 400 -5.19 1.14 -11.24
CA GLU A 400 -4.12 1.28 -12.22
C GLU A 400 -4.59 1.01 -13.66
N LYS A 401 -5.53 0.08 -13.80
CA LYS A 401 -6.15 -0.34 -15.05
C LYS A 401 -7.59 -0.77 -14.77
N PRO A 402 -8.48 -0.76 -15.76
CA PRO A 402 -9.81 -1.31 -15.60
C PRO A 402 -9.76 -2.73 -15.01
N HIS A 403 -10.59 -2.94 -14.00
CA HIS A 403 -10.71 -4.23 -13.34
C HIS A 403 -11.22 -5.26 -14.36
N PHE A 404 -10.79 -6.52 -14.24
CA PHE A 404 -11.19 -7.58 -15.18
C PHE A 404 -12.69 -7.92 -15.14
N LEU A 405 -13.41 -7.41 -14.14
CA LEU A 405 -14.87 -7.47 -14.00
C LEU A 405 -15.58 -6.18 -14.49
N GLY A 406 -14.87 -5.27 -15.15
CA GLY A 406 -15.45 -4.07 -15.75
C GLY A 406 -15.46 -2.82 -14.86
N GLY A 407 -14.90 -2.90 -13.65
CA GLY A 407 -14.61 -1.74 -12.80
C GLY A 407 -13.64 -0.75 -13.47
N SER A 408 -13.85 0.55 -13.24
CA SER A 408 -12.98 1.62 -13.73
C SER A 408 -12.45 2.44 -12.56
N SER A 409 -11.29 3.07 -12.76
CA SER A 409 -10.67 3.95 -11.77
C SER A 409 -11.57 5.16 -11.53
N ALA A 410 -12.19 5.24 -10.36
CA ALA A 410 -13.28 6.19 -10.12
C ALA A 410 -13.45 6.54 -8.63
N GLY A 411 -14.17 7.63 -8.38
CA GLY A 411 -14.72 7.97 -7.06
C GLY A 411 -16.19 8.36 -7.17
N ALA A 412 -16.91 8.31 -6.07
CA ALA A 412 -18.34 8.66 -6.06
C ALA A 412 -18.76 9.33 -4.75
N ILE A 413 -19.82 10.13 -4.84
CA ILE A 413 -20.53 10.70 -3.69
C ILE A 413 -22.03 10.49 -3.87
N ARG A 414 -22.72 10.11 -2.79
CA ARG A 414 -24.18 10.06 -2.72
C ARG A 414 -24.65 11.01 -1.63
N ALA A 415 -25.51 11.95 -2.01
CA ALA A 415 -26.11 12.94 -1.12
C ALA A 415 -27.63 12.93 -1.30
N GLY A 416 -28.34 12.26 -0.39
CA GLY A 416 -29.76 11.99 -0.56
C GLY A 416 -30.00 11.19 -1.84
N ASN A 417 -30.91 11.65 -2.70
CA ASN A 417 -31.26 10.91 -3.91
C ASN A 417 -30.20 11.03 -5.01
N TRP A 418 -29.30 12.01 -4.91
CA TRP A 418 -28.32 12.29 -5.95
C TRP A 418 -27.04 11.50 -5.76
N LYS A 419 -26.54 10.93 -6.84
CA LYS A 419 -25.24 10.26 -6.89
C LYS A 419 -24.40 10.79 -8.05
N LEU A 420 -23.20 11.23 -7.73
CA LEU A 420 -22.18 11.66 -8.70
C LEU A 420 -21.06 10.63 -8.74
N ILE A 421 -20.65 10.22 -9.94
CA ILE A 421 -19.48 9.38 -10.20
C ILE A 421 -18.47 10.18 -11.03
N GLU A 422 -17.22 10.20 -10.59
CA GLU A 422 -16.07 10.74 -11.33
C GLU A 422 -15.21 9.59 -11.83
N PHE A 423 -14.86 9.62 -13.12
CA PHE A 423 -13.90 8.69 -13.70
C PHE A 423 -12.52 9.35 -13.78
N PHE A 424 -11.57 8.89 -12.96
CA PHE A 424 -10.24 9.49 -12.84
C PHE A 424 -9.46 9.50 -14.14
N GLU A 425 -9.72 8.51 -15.00
CA GLU A 425 -8.99 8.37 -16.24
C GLU A 425 -9.44 9.38 -17.31
N SER A 426 -10.73 9.50 -17.57
CA SER A 426 -11.26 10.42 -18.58
C SER A 426 -11.56 11.83 -18.06
N GLY A 427 -11.75 11.99 -16.75
CA GLY A 427 -12.29 13.20 -16.14
C GLY A 427 -13.81 13.33 -16.27
N ASP A 428 -14.49 12.32 -16.82
CA ASP A 428 -15.94 12.36 -17.00
C ASP A 428 -16.67 12.35 -15.65
N LEU A 429 -17.78 13.11 -15.60
CA LEU A 429 -18.67 13.21 -14.46
C LEU A 429 -20.07 12.70 -14.87
N GLU A 430 -20.57 11.71 -14.15
CA GLU A 430 -21.93 11.19 -14.34
C GLU A 430 -22.79 11.48 -13.10
N LEU A 431 -24.01 11.98 -13.31
CA LEU A 431 -24.95 12.32 -12.24
C LEU A 431 -26.27 11.57 -12.44
N TYR A 432 -26.75 10.94 -11.37
CA TYR A 432 -28.00 10.15 -11.36
C TYR A 432 -28.91 10.57 -10.20
N ASP A 433 -30.22 10.59 -10.44
CA ASP A 433 -31.27 10.69 -9.41
C ASP A 433 -31.81 9.28 -9.11
N LEU A 434 -31.39 8.71 -7.98
CA LEU A 434 -31.69 7.32 -7.63
C LEU A 434 -33.13 7.10 -7.15
N GLU A 435 -33.91 8.16 -6.92
CA GLU A 435 -35.34 8.03 -6.62
C GLU A 435 -36.14 7.74 -7.90
N SER A 436 -35.79 8.39 -9.00
CA SER A 436 -36.47 8.23 -10.30
C SER A 436 -35.77 7.25 -11.26
N ASP A 437 -34.47 7.02 -11.08
CA ASP A 437 -33.62 6.17 -11.92
C ASP A 437 -32.68 5.29 -11.08
N LEU A 438 -33.25 4.33 -10.36
CA LEU A 438 -32.50 3.37 -9.54
C LEU A 438 -31.48 2.54 -10.33
N GLY A 439 -31.72 2.35 -11.64
CA GLY A 439 -30.86 1.61 -12.55
C GLY A 439 -29.73 2.45 -13.16
N GLU A 440 -29.57 3.72 -12.77
CA GLU A 440 -28.52 4.61 -13.28
C GLU A 440 -28.41 4.58 -14.81
N THR A 441 -29.54 4.67 -15.49
CA THR A 441 -29.65 4.55 -16.96
C THR A 441 -29.59 5.90 -17.67
N ASN A 442 -29.85 7.00 -16.96
CA ASN A 442 -29.95 8.34 -17.52
C ASN A 442 -28.99 9.32 -16.81
N ASN A 443 -27.82 9.56 -17.41
CA ASN A 443 -26.89 10.58 -16.91
C ASN A 443 -27.47 11.99 -17.15
N VAL A 444 -27.74 12.73 -16.07
CA VAL A 444 -28.31 14.08 -16.10
C VAL A 444 -27.30 15.18 -15.74
N ALA A 445 -26.00 14.89 -15.76
CA ALA A 445 -24.95 15.85 -15.37
C ALA A 445 -25.02 17.17 -16.14
N GLU A 446 -25.20 17.13 -17.46
CA GLU A 446 -25.31 18.33 -18.33
C GLU A 446 -26.54 19.19 -17.98
N GLN A 447 -27.59 18.58 -17.42
CA GLN A 447 -28.84 19.26 -17.07
C GLN A 447 -28.75 19.93 -15.69
N HIS A 448 -27.78 19.53 -14.85
CA HIS A 448 -27.63 20.01 -13.46
C HIS A 448 -26.19 20.46 -13.12
N PRO A 449 -25.58 21.39 -13.87
CA PRO A 449 -24.16 21.74 -13.72
C PRO A 449 -23.78 22.27 -12.34
N GLN A 450 -24.66 23.06 -11.70
CA GLN A 450 -24.42 23.60 -10.35
C GLN A 450 -24.42 22.49 -9.28
N LEU A 451 -25.25 21.46 -9.45
CA LEU A 451 -25.29 20.33 -8.54
C LEU A 451 -24.05 19.44 -8.69
N VAL A 452 -23.61 19.22 -9.94
CA VAL A 452 -22.35 18.55 -10.25
C VAL A 452 -21.19 19.27 -9.56
N GLU A 453 -21.05 20.59 -9.73
CA GLU A 453 -20.00 21.39 -9.10
C GLU A 453 -20.03 21.26 -7.57
N SER A 454 -21.22 21.34 -6.95
CA SER A 454 -21.38 21.22 -5.51
C SER A 454 -21.02 19.83 -4.97
N LEU A 455 -21.49 18.76 -5.62
CA LEU A 455 -21.18 17.38 -5.23
C LEU A 455 -19.70 17.08 -5.42
N TYR A 456 -19.12 17.54 -6.54
CA TYR A 456 -17.72 17.33 -6.85
C TYR A 456 -16.82 18.02 -5.83
N ALA A 457 -17.10 19.28 -5.47
CA ALA A 457 -16.35 19.99 -4.44
C ALA A 457 -16.40 19.27 -3.07
N ARG A 458 -17.57 18.73 -2.69
CA ARG A 458 -17.72 17.93 -1.45
C ARG A 458 -16.93 16.62 -1.50
N LEU A 459 -16.92 15.94 -2.65
CA LEU A 459 -16.12 14.73 -2.87
C LEU A 459 -14.62 15.03 -2.72
N LEU A 460 -14.12 16.11 -3.32
CA LEU A 460 -12.73 16.56 -3.17
C LEU A 460 -12.39 16.93 -1.73
N GLN A 461 -13.29 17.65 -1.04
CA GLN A 461 -13.10 18.01 0.37
C GLN A 461 -13.04 16.75 1.26
N TRP A 462 -13.91 15.77 1.02
CA TRP A 462 -13.88 14.50 1.73
C TRP A 462 -12.57 13.74 1.48
N ARG A 463 -12.09 13.65 0.23
CA ARG A 463 -10.80 13.03 -0.09
C ARG A 463 -9.66 13.67 0.70
N GLY A 464 -9.62 15.00 0.78
CA GLY A 464 -8.64 15.73 1.59
C GLY A 464 -8.70 15.36 3.08
N ARG A 465 -9.89 15.20 3.66
CA ARG A 465 -10.08 14.82 5.08
C ARG A 465 -9.65 13.39 5.41
N VAL A 466 -9.85 12.45 4.48
CA VAL A 466 -9.47 11.04 4.67
C VAL A 466 -8.06 10.73 4.15
N GLY A 467 -7.36 11.71 3.57
CA GLY A 467 -6.03 11.52 3.01
C GLY A 467 -6.01 10.64 1.76
N ALA A 468 -7.12 10.59 1.00
CA ALA A 468 -7.25 9.74 -0.17
C ALA A 468 -6.21 10.11 -1.25
N ARG A 469 -5.57 9.09 -1.82
CA ARG A 469 -4.54 9.23 -2.86
C ARG A 469 -5.06 8.74 -4.20
N THR A 470 -4.76 9.46 -5.28
CA THR A 470 -5.08 9.05 -6.66
C THR A 470 -3.79 8.70 -7.38
N CYS A 471 -3.74 7.54 -8.05
CA CYS A 471 -2.63 7.20 -8.93
C CYS A 471 -3.02 7.40 -10.40
N SER A 472 -2.06 7.90 -11.19
CA SER A 472 -2.12 7.96 -12.65
C SER A 472 -2.19 6.56 -13.28
N SER A 473 -2.98 6.38 -14.33
CA SER A 473 -2.97 5.12 -15.10
C SER A 473 -1.63 4.92 -15.84
N LEU A 474 -1.21 3.66 -16.01
CA LEU A 474 0.03 3.36 -16.73
C LEU A 474 -0.11 3.68 -18.23
N GLN A 475 0.92 4.32 -18.79
CA GLN A 475 0.92 4.80 -20.16
C GLN A 475 1.85 4.01 -21.07
N MET A 476 2.97 3.50 -20.53
CA MET A 476 4.04 2.81 -21.27
C MET A 476 4.02 1.30 -21.05
N THR A 477 3.56 0.85 -19.89
CA THR A 477 3.71 -0.53 -19.40
C THR A 477 2.42 -1.09 -18.83
N ARG A 478 2.41 -2.40 -18.58
CA ARG A 478 1.49 -3.10 -17.68
C ARG A 478 2.28 -3.62 -16.49
N SER A 479 1.76 -3.39 -15.30
CA SER A 479 2.26 -4.01 -14.07
C SER A 479 2.05 -5.53 -14.11
N GLY A 480 3.04 -6.25 -13.58
CA GLY A 480 3.03 -7.68 -13.30
C GLY A 480 3.13 -7.93 -11.79
N ASN A 481 3.79 -9.02 -11.40
CA ASN A 481 3.96 -9.39 -10.00
C ASN A 481 4.77 -8.34 -9.22
N ALA A 482 4.42 -8.15 -7.95
CA ALA A 482 5.20 -7.39 -6.99
C ALA A 482 6.58 -8.01 -6.78
N ILE A 483 7.61 -7.17 -6.83
CA ILE A 483 9.01 -7.45 -6.49
C ILE A 483 9.28 -7.02 -5.03
N PHE A 484 8.66 -5.91 -4.62
CA PHE A 484 8.71 -5.38 -3.27
C PHE A 484 7.56 -4.40 -3.07
N GLU A 485 6.94 -4.41 -1.89
CA GLU A 485 5.90 -3.47 -1.49
C GLU A 485 6.07 -3.18 0.02
N ASP A 486 5.81 -1.94 0.44
CA ASP A 486 5.79 -1.55 1.86
C ASP A 486 4.95 -0.27 2.06
N ALA A 487 3.98 -0.31 2.97
CA ALA A 487 3.16 0.84 3.38
C ALA A 487 3.64 1.47 4.69
N PHE A 488 4.78 1.03 5.22
CA PHE A 488 5.33 1.47 6.50
C PHE A 488 4.34 1.45 7.66
N SER A 489 3.29 0.63 7.54
CA SER A 489 2.30 0.41 8.56
C SER A 489 3.01 0.06 9.87
N PRO A 490 2.61 0.64 11.01
CA PRO A 490 3.25 0.30 12.27
C PRO A 490 3.22 -1.23 12.47
N GLU A 491 4.34 -1.78 12.94
CA GLU A 491 4.59 -3.22 13.12
C GLU A 491 4.76 -4.03 11.83
N LEU A 492 4.38 -3.48 10.67
CA LEU A 492 4.52 -4.09 9.35
C LEU A 492 5.48 -3.28 8.46
N VAL A 493 6.74 -3.15 8.91
CA VAL A 493 7.81 -2.48 8.15
C VAL A 493 8.87 -3.49 7.75
N SER A 494 9.23 -3.54 6.46
CA SER A 494 10.13 -4.58 5.97
C SER A 494 11.55 -4.36 6.51
N GLU A 495 12.17 -5.42 7.01
CA GLU A 495 13.57 -5.40 7.42
C GLU A 495 14.54 -5.21 6.23
N ARG A 496 14.04 -5.26 5.00
CA ARG A 496 14.80 -4.98 3.79
C ARG A 496 15.18 -3.51 3.68
N TRP A 497 14.53 -2.59 4.39
CA TRP A 497 15.01 -1.21 4.46
C TRP A 497 16.33 -1.11 5.24
N SER A 498 17.22 -0.23 4.81
CA SER A 498 18.45 0.09 5.54
C SER A 498 18.14 0.78 6.87
N SER A 499 18.71 0.28 7.97
CA SER A 499 18.59 0.93 9.27
C SER A 499 19.55 2.13 9.35
N THR A 500 19.00 3.31 9.59
CA THR A 500 19.74 4.58 9.68
C THR A 500 19.09 5.46 10.76
N ASP A 501 19.85 6.30 11.46
CA ASP A 501 19.32 7.35 12.36
C ASP A 501 18.66 8.52 11.62
N ASP A 502 18.99 8.60 10.34
CA ASP A 502 18.53 9.52 9.31
C ASP A 502 17.04 9.39 8.95
N TYR A 503 16.46 8.20 9.04
CA TYR A 503 15.09 7.89 8.65
C TYR A 503 14.43 7.02 9.71
N THR A 504 13.14 7.22 9.92
CA THR A 504 12.36 6.43 10.87
C THR A 504 10.93 6.28 10.40
N VAL A 505 10.26 5.22 10.82
CA VAL A 505 8.81 5.08 10.61
C VAL A 505 8.05 5.68 11.78
N LYS A 506 7.15 6.62 11.50
CA LYS A 506 6.31 7.26 12.51
C LYS A 506 4.89 7.39 11.97
N ASN A 507 3.91 6.93 12.74
CA ASN A 507 2.48 7.00 12.38
C ASN A 507 2.16 6.41 10.98
N GLY A 508 2.80 5.29 10.61
CA GLY A 508 2.57 4.68 9.30
C GLY A 508 3.34 5.32 8.14
N GLU A 509 4.28 6.22 8.43
CA GLU A 509 5.00 6.97 7.39
C GLU A 509 6.51 6.84 7.58
N LEU A 510 7.24 6.66 6.48
CA LEU A 510 8.69 6.79 6.50
C LEU A 510 9.09 8.26 6.45
N VAL A 511 9.60 8.78 7.57
CA VAL A 511 9.96 10.18 7.72
C VAL A 511 11.46 10.38 7.84
N ARG A 512 11.94 11.48 7.25
CA ARG A 512 13.30 11.98 7.45
C ARG A 512 13.41 12.66 8.83
N THR A 513 14.42 12.31 9.62
CA THR A 513 14.63 12.92 10.95
C THR A 513 15.41 14.24 10.86
N ASP A 514 15.20 15.13 11.84
CA ASP A 514 15.88 16.45 11.90
C ASP A 514 17.32 16.39 12.44
N PHE A 515 17.81 15.21 12.84
CA PHE A 515 19.15 15.05 13.41
C PHE A 515 20.26 15.17 12.37
N SER A 516 19.92 15.02 11.09
CA SER A 516 20.88 14.97 10.00
C SER A 516 21.09 16.33 9.35
N LYS A 517 22.35 16.76 9.27
CA LYS A 517 22.75 18.05 8.65
C LYS A 517 23.16 17.92 7.18
N GLU A 518 23.20 16.70 6.66
CA GLU A 518 23.65 16.41 5.29
C GLU A 518 22.56 15.65 4.53
N SER A 519 22.74 15.58 3.20
CA SER A 519 21.89 14.73 2.39
C SER A 519 22.08 13.26 2.80
N ALA A 520 21.01 12.55 3.11
CA ALA A 520 21.11 11.12 3.43
C ALA A 520 20.12 10.29 2.65
N ARG A 521 20.36 8.99 2.71
CA ARG A 521 19.67 7.99 1.91
C ARG A 521 19.15 6.87 2.76
N ILE A 522 17.98 6.41 2.38
CA ILE A 522 17.46 5.11 2.77
C ILE A 522 17.42 4.23 1.53
N PHE A 523 17.96 3.03 1.62
CA PHE A 523 18.05 2.09 0.50
C PHE A 523 17.35 0.77 0.84
N LEU A 524 16.79 0.17 -0.20
CA LEU A 524 16.25 -1.17 -0.13
C LEU A 524 17.40 -2.18 -0.28
N LYS A 525 17.46 -3.19 0.60
CA LYS A 525 18.46 -4.26 0.58
C LYS A 525 18.08 -5.30 -0.48
N LYS A 526 19.08 -5.69 -1.27
CA LYS A 526 18.99 -6.76 -2.28
C LYS A 526 17.77 -6.64 -3.24
N PRO A 527 17.46 -5.46 -3.80
CA PRO A 527 16.46 -5.41 -4.84
C PRO A 527 17.07 -5.97 -6.13
N GLU A 528 16.27 -6.63 -6.96
CA GLU A 528 16.70 -7.10 -8.28
C GLU A 528 15.54 -6.93 -9.27
N TYR A 529 15.76 -6.13 -10.31
CA TYR A 529 14.70 -5.78 -11.27
C TYR A 529 15.28 -5.20 -12.57
N LYS A 530 14.52 -5.25 -13.66
CA LYS A 530 14.90 -4.66 -14.96
C LYS A 530 13.79 -3.74 -15.47
N ASN A 531 12.75 -4.32 -16.07
CA ASN A 531 11.53 -3.59 -16.42
C ASN A 531 10.65 -3.52 -15.17
N VAL A 532 10.29 -2.31 -14.76
CA VAL A 532 9.64 -2.09 -13.46
C VAL A 532 8.66 -0.92 -13.54
N VAL A 533 7.57 -1.02 -12.81
CA VAL A 533 6.73 0.10 -12.39
C VAL A 533 7.07 0.38 -10.93
N VAL A 534 7.57 1.57 -10.64
CA VAL A 534 7.79 2.05 -9.27
C VAL A 534 6.68 3.02 -8.93
N LYS A 535 6.01 2.79 -7.80
CA LYS A 535 5.06 3.74 -7.21
C LYS A 535 5.52 4.09 -5.81
N PHE A 536 5.38 5.34 -5.42
CA PHE A 536 5.53 5.74 -4.04
C PHE A 536 4.77 7.02 -3.79
N ASP A 537 4.22 7.11 -2.59
CA ASP A 537 3.58 8.31 -2.10
C ASP A 537 4.61 9.16 -1.38
N PHE A 538 4.53 10.48 -1.57
CA PHE A 538 5.45 11.42 -0.97
C PHE A 538 4.75 12.72 -0.58
N GLN A 539 5.37 13.41 0.36
CA GLN A 539 4.92 14.70 0.87
C GLN A 539 6.12 15.57 1.23
N PHE A 540 6.05 16.84 0.86
CA PHE A 540 6.98 17.87 1.33
C PHE A 540 6.57 18.34 2.74
N ARG A 541 7.53 18.29 3.68
CA ARG A 541 7.40 18.73 5.09
C ARG A 541 8.59 19.62 5.51
N GLY A 542 9.11 20.42 4.59
CA GLY A 542 10.19 21.39 4.83
C GLY A 542 11.39 21.19 3.90
N THR A 543 11.55 20.01 3.29
CA THR A 543 12.58 19.80 2.25
C THR A 543 12.20 20.55 0.97
N ASN A 544 13.19 20.92 0.17
CA ASN A 544 12.98 21.46 -1.18
C ASN A 544 13.18 20.41 -2.28
N GLU A 545 13.62 19.21 -1.91
CA GLU A 545 13.87 18.15 -2.88
C GLU A 545 13.72 16.75 -2.26
N ILE A 546 13.13 15.86 -3.04
CA ILE A 546 13.12 14.41 -2.85
C ILE A 546 13.71 13.79 -4.13
N ARG A 547 14.66 12.87 -3.99
CA ARG A 547 15.23 12.13 -5.13
C ARG A 547 14.92 10.65 -5.00
N PHE A 548 14.44 10.06 -6.08
CA PHE A 548 14.41 8.62 -6.28
C PHE A 548 15.62 8.19 -7.11
N LEU A 549 16.37 7.18 -6.65
CA LEU A 549 17.59 6.70 -7.30
C LEU A 549 17.51 5.21 -7.60
N THR A 550 17.85 4.83 -8.83
CA THR A 550 17.95 3.43 -9.24
C THR A 550 19.16 3.16 -10.15
N GLY A 551 19.72 1.96 -10.07
CA GLY A 551 20.86 1.53 -10.88
C GLY A 551 21.50 0.27 -10.34
N THR A 552 22.82 0.17 -10.44
CA THR A 552 23.61 -0.93 -9.87
C THR A 552 24.38 -0.47 -8.64
N SER A 553 24.82 -1.42 -7.80
CA SER A 553 25.59 -1.07 -6.60
C SER A 553 26.82 -0.20 -6.92
N GLY A 554 26.80 1.03 -6.39
CA GLY A 554 27.85 2.04 -6.59
C GLY A 554 27.73 2.88 -7.87
N LYS A 555 26.69 2.69 -8.70
CA LYS A 555 26.48 3.42 -9.97
C LYS A 555 24.99 3.57 -10.29
N TYR A 556 24.48 4.79 -10.36
CA TYR A 556 23.08 5.05 -10.68
C TYR A 556 22.89 5.17 -12.18
N ASN A 557 21.77 4.67 -12.68
CA ASN A 557 21.43 4.71 -14.11
C ASN A 557 20.34 5.75 -14.37
N ALA A 558 19.39 5.89 -13.43
CA ALA A 558 18.31 6.88 -13.49
C ALA A 558 18.06 7.48 -12.11
N VAL A 559 17.80 8.79 -12.10
CA VAL A 559 17.43 9.57 -10.93
C VAL A 559 16.23 10.43 -11.31
N ILE A 560 15.16 10.34 -10.53
CA ILE A 560 14.04 11.29 -10.61
C ILE A 560 14.24 12.32 -9.51
N HIS A 561 14.37 13.57 -9.92
CA HIS A 561 14.46 14.73 -9.04
C HIS A 561 13.06 15.33 -8.90
N ILE A 562 12.57 15.45 -7.67
CA ILE A 562 11.27 16.04 -7.35
C ILE A 562 11.53 17.25 -6.47
N HIS A 563 11.40 18.44 -7.04
CA HIS A 563 11.45 19.73 -6.35
C HIS A 563 10.03 20.22 -6.10
N LYS A 564 9.87 21.28 -5.30
CA LYS A 564 8.54 21.85 -5.01
C LYS A 564 7.83 22.45 -6.23
N ASP A 565 8.59 22.95 -7.20
CA ASP A 565 8.11 23.66 -8.40
C ASP A 565 8.16 22.80 -9.67
N ARG A 566 8.84 21.64 -9.63
CA ARG A 566 9.11 20.82 -10.81
C ARG A 566 9.62 19.42 -10.48
N PHE A 567 9.57 18.53 -11.46
CA PHE A 567 10.32 17.28 -11.42
C PHE A 567 10.98 16.97 -12.77
N PHE A 568 12.06 16.20 -12.74
CA PHE A 568 12.82 15.85 -13.93
C PHE A 568 13.56 14.52 -13.83
N LEU A 569 13.78 13.91 -15.00
CA LEU A 569 14.54 12.68 -15.14
C LEU A 569 15.99 12.99 -15.53
N GLN A 570 16.93 12.48 -14.74
CA GLN A 570 18.36 12.52 -15.03
C GLN A 570 18.91 11.10 -15.14
N THR A 571 19.58 10.78 -16.25
CA THR A 571 20.44 9.58 -16.29
C THR A 571 21.75 9.88 -15.60
N ALA A 572 22.16 9.01 -14.68
CA ALA A 572 23.37 9.20 -13.89
C ALA A 572 24.57 8.47 -14.51
N VAL A 573 25.78 8.83 -14.09
CA VAL A 573 27.02 8.31 -14.68
C VAL A 573 27.34 6.92 -14.14
N ASP A 574 27.31 5.92 -15.02
CA ASP A 574 27.90 4.60 -14.81
C ASP A 574 29.24 4.51 -15.55
N GLN A 575 30.35 4.57 -14.79
CA GLN A 575 31.70 4.50 -15.36
C GLN A 575 32.08 3.16 -16.03
N THR A 576 31.24 2.12 -15.97
CA THR A 576 31.45 0.89 -16.78
C THR A 576 30.92 0.96 -18.19
N VAL A 577 30.22 2.04 -18.56
CA VAL A 577 29.70 2.23 -19.92
C VAL A 577 30.15 3.58 -20.49
N PRO A 578 30.28 3.69 -21.81
CA PRO A 578 30.70 4.91 -22.47
C PRO A 578 29.50 5.86 -22.62
N TYR A 579 28.86 6.24 -21.52
CA TYR A 579 27.70 7.14 -21.53
C TYR A 579 27.85 8.22 -20.47
N PHE A 580 27.32 9.40 -20.77
CA PHE A 580 27.37 10.55 -19.88
C PHE A 580 25.99 10.80 -19.25
N SER A 581 25.98 11.62 -18.21
CA SER A 581 24.71 12.03 -17.61
C SER A 581 23.96 12.96 -18.56
N ALA A 582 22.64 12.80 -18.65
CA ALA A 582 21.74 13.67 -19.40
C ALA A 582 20.45 13.91 -18.60
N VAL A 583 19.80 15.06 -18.83
CA VAL A 583 18.47 15.38 -18.30
C VAL A 583 17.46 15.30 -19.44
N HIS A 584 16.48 14.41 -19.36
CA HIS A 584 15.64 14.02 -20.51
C HIS A 584 14.36 14.85 -20.68
N GLY A 585 13.91 15.52 -19.62
CA GLY A 585 12.70 16.35 -19.63
C GLY A 585 12.54 17.02 -18.27
N ILE A 586 11.84 18.15 -18.23
CA ILE A 586 11.55 18.91 -17.02
C ILE A 586 10.06 19.27 -17.05
N CYS A 587 9.32 18.90 -16.01
CA CYS A 587 7.90 19.19 -15.87
C CYS A 587 7.71 20.15 -14.70
N GLY A 588 7.11 21.31 -14.96
CA GLY A 588 6.66 22.21 -13.89
C GLY A 588 5.45 21.59 -13.19
N PHE A 589 5.44 21.64 -11.85
CA PHE A 589 4.34 21.21 -11.01
C PHE A 589 4.52 21.76 -9.60
N GLU A 590 3.53 22.48 -9.08
CA GLU A 590 3.58 23.14 -7.77
C GLU A 590 3.06 22.22 -6.65
N PHE A 591 3.98 21.47 -6.05
CA PHE A 591 3.67 20.58 -4.93
C PHE A 591 3.41 21.38 -3.65
N GLN A 592 2.20 21.23 -3.12
CA GLN A 592 1.80 21.83 -1.86
C GLN A 592 2.42 21.14 -0.64
N GLU A 593 2.76 21.94 0.36
CA GLU A 593 3.26 21.48 1.65
C GLU A 593 2.20 20.64 2.37
N ASN A 594 2.60 19.55 3.00
CA ASN A 594 1.68 18.66 3.71
C ASN A 594 0.53 18.09 2.83
N GLN A 595 0.70 18.01 1.51
CA GLN A 595 -0.20 17.27 0.63
C GLN A 595 0.47 16.00 0.10
N TRP A 596 -0.28 14.90 0.08
CA TRP A 596 0.18 13.62 -0.48
C TRP A 596 0.08 13.62 -2.00
N TYR A 597 1.11 13.12 -2.66
CA TYR A 597 1.18 12.88 -4.10
C TYR A 597 1.70 11.48 -4.36
N THR A 598 1.24 10.84 -5.44
CA THR A 598 1.77 9.56 -5.90
C THR A 598 2.66 9.78 -7.12
N MET A 599 3.92 9.36 -7.06
CA MET A 599 4.81 9.31 -8.21
C MET A 599 4.76 7.92 -8.84
N THR A 600 4.44 7.85 -10.12
CA THR A 600 4.50 6.62 -10.92
C THR A 600 5.68 6.70 -11.89
N ILE A 601 6.55 5.69 -11.86
CA ILE A 601 7.73 5.60 -12.73
C ILE A 601 7.69 4.28 -13.47
N GLU A 602 7.48 4.35 -14.77
CA GLU A 602 7.49 3.21 -15.67
C GLU A 602 8.86 3.11 -16.33
N ILE A 603 9.49 1.94 -16.26
CA ILE A 603 10.79 1.67 -16.86
C ILE A 603 10.69 0.41 -17.70
N ALA A 604 10.99 0.53 -19.00
CA ALA A 604 10.96 -0.57 -19.95
C ALA A 604 12.04 -0.40 -21.01
N GLY A 605 12.91 -1.40 -21.15
CA GLY A 605 14.04 -1.30 -22.09
C GLY A 605 14.92 -0.10 -21.76
N ASP A 606 15.17 0.76 -22.76
CA ASP A 606 15.96 1.98 -22.63
C ASP A 606 15.12 3.23 -22.34
N GLU A 607 13.84 3.08 -22.00
CA GLU A 607 12.88 4.15 -21.78
C GLU A 607 12.45 4.27 -20.32
N VAL A 608 12.19 5.50 -19.88
CA VAL A 608 11.58 5.84 -18.59
C VAL A 608 10.50 6.88 -18.79
N LEU A 609 9.35 6.66 -18.16
CA LEU A 609 8.27 7.64 -18.04
C LEU A 609 7.93 7.82 -16.56
N ALA A 610 8.17 9.02 -16.02
CA ALA A 610 7.81 9.36 -14.64
C ALA A 610 6.68 10.41 -14.65
N HIS A 611 5.63 10.20 -13.86
CA HIS A 611 4.42 11.02 -13.90
C HIS A 611 3.66 11.03 -12.58
N ILE A 612 2.96 12.14 -12.32
CA ILE A 612 2.01 12.30 -11.20
C ILE A 612 0.57 12.12 -11.72
N ASP A 613 0.32 12.58 -12.95
CA ASP A 613 -0.94 12.45 -13.67
C ASP A 613 -0.68 12.44 -15.20
N ARG A 614 -1.75 12.49 -16.00
CA ARG A 614 -1.68 12.41 -17.48
C ARG A 614 -1.01 13.63 -18.13
N GLU A 615 -1.08 14.80 -17.52
CA GLU A 615 -0.56 16.06 -18.08
C GLU A 615 0.86 16.36 -17.58
N HIS A 616 1.15 15.91 -16.35
CA HIS A 616 2.41 16.13 -15.66
C HIS A 616 3.27 14.87 -15.68
N PHE A 617 4.14 14.79 -16.68
CA PHE A 617 5.07 13.69 -16.88
C PHE A 617 6.44 14.15 -17.40
N VAL A 618 7.46 13.32 -17.22
CA VAL A 618 8.74 13.39 -17.92
C VAL A 618 9.08 12.06 -18.57
N TYR A 619 9.41 12.13 -19.86
CA TYR A 619 9.85 11.00 -20.67
C TYR A 619 11.34 11.12 -20.99
N GLY A 620 12.05 9.99 -20.98
CA GLY A 620 13.42 9.91 -21.45
C GLY A 620 13.78 8.56 -22.03
N GLN A 621 14.66 8.60 -23.03
CA GLN A 621 15.23 7.42 -23.66
C GLN A 621 16.75 7.51 -23.63
N HIS A 622 17.39 6.48 -23.08
CA HIS A 622 18.84 6.41 -23.01
C HIS A 622 19.33 4.97 -22.86
N PRO A 623 20.34 4.53 -23.64
CA PRO A 623 20.91 3.20 -23.54
C PRO A 623 21.39 2.73 -22.15
N ILE A 624 21.66 3.64 -21.21
CA ILE A 624 22.08 3.29 -19.84
C ILE A 624 20.94 2.74 -18.99
N ILE A 625 19.69 2.99 -19.42
CA ILE A 625 18.46 2.58 -18.75
C ILE A 625 18.19 1.08 -18.99
N ASP A 626 18.59 0.51 -20.14
CA ASP A 626 18.36 -0.91 -20.45
C ASP A 626 19.32 -1.85 -19.71
N ARG A 627 19.18 -1.91 -18.39
CA ARG A 627 20.06 -2.67 -17.49
C ARG A 627 19.29 -3.24 -16.31
N SER A 628 19.76 -4.39 -15.83
CA SER A 628 19.33 -4.89 -14.52
C SER A 628 19.83 -3.96 -13.41
N ARG A 629 18.99 -3.78 -12.41
CA ARG A 629 19.15 -2.86 -11.29
C ARG A 629 19.24 -3.66 -10.00
N THR A 630 20.20 -3.26 -9.15
CA THR A 630 20.42 -3.80 -7.81
C THR A 630 20.47 -2.72 -6.73
N TYR A 631 20.11 -1.50 -7.09
CA TYR A 631 20.08 -0.34 -6.21
C TYR A 631 18.73 0.36 -6.32
N PHE A 632 18.12 0.64 -5.17
CA PHE A 632 16.88 1.39 -5.02
C PHE A 632 17.02 2.23 -3.75
N ALA A 633 16.86 3.54 -3.86
CA ALA A 633 16.98 4.44 -2.72
C ALA A 633 16.17 5.72 -2.88
N PHE A 634 15.79 6.29 -1.74
CA PHE A 634 15.34 7.67 -1.64
C PHE A 634 16.42 8.53 -1.00
N GLN A 635 16.52 9.79 -1.41
CA GLN A 635 17.43 10.79 -0.86
C GLN A 635 16.70 12.12 -0.66
N THR A 636 17.02 12.81 0.43
CA THR A 636 16.57 14.19 0.69
C THR A 636 17.78 15.04 1.05
N GLU A 637 17.75 16.35 0.75
CA GLU A 637 18.85 17.26 1.10
C GLU A 637 18.81 17.71 2.56
N SER A 638 17.63 17.85 3.14
CA SER A 638 17.40 18.25 4.54
C SER A 638 16.31 17.39 5.19
N GLY A 639 16.08 17.61 6.49
CA GLY A 639 14.85 17.16 7.16
C GLY A 639 13.58 17.64 6.43
N GLY A 640 12.46 16.95 6.67
CA GLY A 640 11.16 17.41 6.18
C GLY A 640 10.67 16.75 4.90
N ALA A 641 10.67 15.42 4.83
CA ALA A 641 9.95 14.64 3.82
C ALA A 641 9.27 13.44 4.49
N ALA A 642 8.11 13.05 3.97
CA ALA A 642 7.46 11.78 4.29
C ALA A 642 7.29 10.96 3.00
N LEU A 643 7.46 9.64 3.15
CA LEU A 643 7.29 8.65 2.10
C LEU A 643 6.36 7.56 2.61
N ASP A 644 5.56 7.01 1.71
CA ASP A 644 4.65 5.92 2.00
C ASP A 644 4.38 5.06 0.74
N ASN A 645 3.73 3.90 0.90
CA ASN A 645 3.18 3.07 -0.17
C ASN A 645 4.17 2.81 -1.32
N VAL A 646 5.37 2.36 -0.95
CA VAL A 646 6.44 2.10 -1.92
C VAL A 646 6.19 0.75 -2.57
N GLN A 647 6.00 0.73 -3.88
CA GLN A 647 5.77 -0.47 -4.68
C GLN A 647 6.79 -0.55 -5.81
N LEU A 648 7.33 -1.76 -6.02
CA LEU A 648 8.15 -2.13 -7.16
C LEU A 648 7.45 -3.33 -7.81
N LEU A 649 6.83 -3.10 -8.96
CA LEU A 649 6.10 -4.12 -9.70
C LEU A 649 6.87 -4.45 -10.98
N SER A 650 6.99 -5.72 -11.35
CA SER A 650 7.54 -6.07 -12.66
C SER A 650 6.72 -5.41 -13.78
N ALA A 651 7.35 -5.05 -14.90
CA ALA A 651 6.66 -4.34 -15.98
C ALA A 651 6.77 -5.06 -17.33
N ASN A 652 5.67 -5.05 -18.08
CA ASN A 652 5.59 -5.53 -19.46
C ASN A 652 5.26 -4.33 -20.38
N PRO A 653 6.05 -4.04 -21.42
CA PRO A 653 5.76 -2.94 -22.34
C PRO A 653 4.38 -3.08 -23.01
N LEU A 654 3.65 -1.98 -23.18
CA LEU A 654 2.42 -1.95 -23.96
C LEU A 654 2.73 -2.04 -25.46
N LYS A 655 1.90 -2.77 -26.21
CA LYS A 655 2.05 -2.87 -27.67
C LYS A 655 1.79 -1.53 -28.34
N GLU A 656 0.84 -0.78 -27.80
CA GLU A 656 0.39 0.51 -28.29
C GLU A 656 1.34 1.65 -27.89
N TRP A 657 2.36 1.39 -27.05
CA TRP A 657 3.30 2.42 -26.59
C TRP A 657 4.04 3.08 -27.75
N GLU A 658 4.44 2.30 -28.77
CA GLU A 658 5.18 2.83 -29.91
C GLU A 658 4.42 3.94 -30.65
N GLU A 659 3.10 3.78 -30.79
CA GLU A 659 2.20 4.77 -31.40
C GLU A 659 1.97 5.97 -30.46
N ARG A 660 1.78 5.72 -29.16
CA ARG A 660 1.52 6.77 -28.15
C ARG A 660 2.74 7.64 -27.86
N ARG A 661 3.95 7.08 -27.95
CA ARG A 661 5.21 7.75 -27.61
C ARG A 661 5.37 9.08 -28.33
N ALA A 662 4.97 9.16 -29.61
CA ALA A 662 5.06 10.39 -30.39
C ALA A 662 4.31 11.55 -29.72
N THR A 663 3.10 11.29 -29.21
CA THR A 663 2.29 12.27 -28.49
C THR A 663 2.96 12.74 -27.20
N PHE A 664 3.53 11.83 -26.40
CA PHE A 664 4.25 12.20 -25.17
C PHE A 664 5.49 13.05 -25.46
N VAL A 665 6.25 12.69 -26.51
CA VAL A 665 7.42 13.45 -26.95
C VAL A 665 7.00 14.84 -27.42
N GLU A 666 5.94 14.95 -28.22
CA GLU A 666 5.41 16.23 -28.72
C GLU A 666 4.92 17.12 -27.58
N ILE A 667 4.12 16.60 -26.64
CA ILE A 667 3.65 17.33 -25.47
C ILE A 667 4.84 17.85 -24.64
N GLN A 668 5.84 16.99 -24.38
CA GLN A 668 7.01 17.40 -23.61
C GLN A 668 7.84 18.49 -24.31
N GLN A 669 7.96 18.44 -25.65
CA GLN A 669 8.69 19.43 -26.44
C GLN A 669 7.97 20.79 -26.50
N ASN A 670 6.64 20.77 -26.51
CA ASN A 670 5.80 21.96 -26.60
C ASN A 670 5.39 22.54 -25.23
N ARG A 671 5.76 21.88 -24.12
CA ARG A 671 5.43 22.34 -22.77
C ARG A 671 6.10 23.69 -22.48
N GLU A 672 5.40 24.54 -21.72
CA GLU A 672 5.97 25.80 -21.23
C GLU A 672 7.30 25.56 -20.47
N PRO A 673 8.36 26.33 -20.78
CA PRO A 673 9.63 26.17 -20.09
C PRO A 673 9.51 26.52 -18.60
N VAL A 674 10.04 25.66 -17.73
CA VAL A 674 10.18 25.97 -16.31
C VAL A 674 11.23 27.07 -16.11
N GLU A 675 10.96 28.00 -15.20
CA GLU A 675 11.88 29.10 -14.87
C GLU A 675 13.19 28.54 -14.30
N MET A 676 14.32 28.98 -14.86
CA MET A 676 15.66 28.60 -14.44
C MET A 676 16.56 29.81 -14.36
N THR A 677 17.47 29.80 -13.39
CA THR A 677 18.58 30.76 -13.39
C THR A 677 19.48 30.53 -14.60
N VAL A 678 20.20 31.58 -15.02
CA VAL A 678 21.20 31.52 -16.10
C VAL A 678 22.20 30.36 -15.88
N ARG A 679 22.57 30.12 -14.63
CA ARG A 679 23.52 29.06 -14.25
C ARG A 679 22.92 27.66 -14.37
N GLU A 680 21.67 27.46 -13.93
CA GLU A 680 20.98 26.17 -14.08
C GLU A 680 20.77 25.82 -15.56
N ARG A 681 20.31 26.79 -16.37
CA ARG A 681 20.14 26.61 -17.82
C ARG A 681 21.47 26.26 -18.49
N TRP A 682 22.56 26.93 -18.10
CA TRP A 682 23.90 26.62 -18.60
C TRP A 682 24.34 25.20 -18.25
N GLU A 683 24.21 24.76 -17.00
CA GLU A 683 24.57 23.39 -16.59
C GLU A 683 23.72 22.32 -17.29
N TYR A 684 22.42 22.59 -17.47
CA TYR A 684 21.51 21.73 -18.24
C TYR A 684 21.99 21.56 -19.68
N LEU A 685 22.18 22.66 -20.42
CA LEU A 685 22.61 22.60 -21.81
C LEU A 685 24.02 22.01 -21.96
N LYS A 686 24.93 22.35 -21.06
CA LYS A 686 26.31 21.85 -21.06
C LYS A 686 26.34 20.34 -20.95
N ARG A 687 25.52 19.79 -20.06
CA ARG A 687 25.40 18.35 -19.81
C ARG A 687 24.77 17.64 -21.00
N ASN A 688 23.61 18.11 -21.44
CA ASN A 688 22.86 17.47 -22.52
C ASN A 688 23.58 17.55 -23.87
N THR A 689 24.20 18.69 -24.18
CA THR A 689 25.00 18.85 -25.40
C THR A 689 26.20 17.90 -25.40
N HIS A 690 26.86 17.73 -24.25
CA HIS A 690 27.99 16.81 -24.12
C HIS A 690 27.57 15.35 -24.39
N ASP A 691 26.50 14.88 -23.73
CA ASP A 691 26.00 13.52 -23.95
C ASP A 691 25.51 13.30 -25.40
N LEU A 692 24.71 14.23 -25.92
CA LEU A 692 24.14 14.14 -27.26
C LEU A 692 25.22 14.06 -28.34
N LEU A 693 26.22 14.96 -28.29
CA LEU A 693 27.34 14.93 -29.23
C LEU A 693 28.16 13.65 -29.07
N TYR A 694 28.44 13.21 -27.84
CA TYR A 694 29.23 12.01 -27.63
C TYR A 694 28.56 10.74 -28.20
N ARG A 695 27.23 10.67 -28.17
CA ARG A 695 26.47 9.55 -28.75
C ARG A 695 26.36 9.60 -30.27
N ASN A 696 26.23 10.80 -30.85
CA ASN A 696 25.80 10.97 -32.24
C ASN A 696 26.86 11.55 -33.18
N ASP A 697 27.96 12.11 -32.66
CA ASP A 697 29.03 12.74 -33.43
C ASP A 697 30.36 12.01 -33.17
N SER A 698 30.88 11.34 -34.20
CA SER A 698 32.12 10.57 -34.11
C SER A 698 33.35 11.42 -33.84
N ASP A 699 33.39 12.65 -34.36
CA ASP A 699 34.54 13.55 -34.20
C ASP A 699 34.59 14.08 -32.77
N TYR A 700 33.44 14.47 -32.24
CA TYR A 700 33.33 14.85 -30.84
C TYR A 700 33.65 13.69 -29.89
N LYS A 701 33.14 12.49 -30.18
CA LYS A 701 33.47 11.27 -29.42
C LYS A 701 34.96 11.01 -29.39
N ASN A 702 35.63 11.03 -30.56
CA ASN A 702 37.07 10.85 -30.65
C ASN A 702 37.83 11.88 -29.81
N LEU A 703 37.38 13.14 -29.82
CA LEU A 703 37.96 14.20 -29.01
C LEU A 703 37.82 13.94 -27.50
N VAL A 704 36.64 13.52 -27.04
CA VAL A 704 36.39 13.16 -25.63
C VAL A 704 37.19 11.91 -25.21
N ASP A 705 37.32 10.92 -26.08
CA ASP A 705 38.12 9.72 -25.86
C ASP A 705 39.61 10.05 -25.77
N GLN A 706 40.11 10.97 -26.61
CA GLN A 706 41.48 11.49 -26.51
C GLN A 706 41.72 12.23 -25.19
N ILE A 707 40.77 13.04 -24.71
CA ILE A 707 40.86 13.68 -23.39
C ILE A 707 40.96 12.61 -22.30
N SER A 708 40.11 11.59 -22.34
CA SER A 708 40.08 10.51 -21.36
C SER A 708 41.37 9.71 -21.35
N ALA A 709 41.87 9.31 -22.52
CA ALA A 709 43.15 8.61 -22.67
C ALA A 709 44.33 9.46 -22.18
N THR A 710 44.35 10.76 -22.49
CA THR A 710 45.42 11.67 -22.06
C THR A 710 45.38 11.91 -20.55
N LYS A 711 44.20 12.05 -19.94
CA LYS A 711 44.03 12.11 -18.48
C LYS A 711 44.45 10.80 -17.79
N GLN A 712 44.16 9.66 -18.39
CA GLN A 712 44.63 8.37 -17.88
C GLN A 712 46.16 8.27 -17.96
N ARG A 713 46.77 8.77 -19.04
CA ARG A 713 48.22 8.89 -19.17
C ARG A 713 48.82 9.84 -18.11
N GLN A 714 48.21 11.00 -17.87
CA GLN A 714 48.58 11.91 -16.77
C GLN A 714 48.57 11.19 -15.43
N HIS A 715 47.49 10.47 -15.12
CA HIS A 715 47.37 9.69 -13.89
C HIS A 715 48.42 8.56 -13.80
N LYS A 716 48.74 7.89 -14.90
CA LYS A 716 49.74 6.80 -14.92
C LYS A 716 51.16 7.32 -14.67
N LEU A 717 51.52 8.45 -15.27
CA LEU A 717 52.87 9.01 -15.19
C LEU A 717 53.10 9.84 -13.93
N PHE A 718 52.07 10.56 -13.47
CA PHE A 718 52.13 11.46 -12.32
C PHE A 718 50.97 11.22 -11.34
N PRO A 719 50.83 9.99 -10.79
CA PRO A 719 49.75 9.65 -9.87
C PRO A 719 49.72 10.54 -8.62
N GLU A 720 50.85 11.06 -8.18
CA GLU A 720 50.98 11.97 -7.05
C GLU A 720 50.33 13.35 -7.25
N VAL A 721 50.03 13.73 -8.50
CA VAL A 721 49.31 14.97 -8.83
C VAL A 721 47.87 14.68 -9.23
N PHE A 722 47.64 13.64 -10.02
CA PHE A 722 46.37 13.43 -10.72
C PHE A 722 45.48 12.32 -10.13
N SER A 723 45.92 11.63 -9.07
CA SER A 723 45.02 10.71 -8.34
C SER A 723 43.87 11.49 -7.70
N THR A 724 42.66 11.00 -7.86
CA THR A 724 41.53 11.47 -7.05
C THR A 724 41.76 11.14 -5.58
N ILE A 725 41.13 11.91 -4.68
CA ILE A 725 41.15 11.61 -3.22
C ILE A 725 40.74 10.15 -2.95
N LYS A 726 39.74 9.63 -3.68
CA LYS A 726 39.30 8.24 -3.58
C LYS A 726 40.40 7.25 -3.97
N GLN A 727 41.15 7.53 -5.04
CA GLN A 727 42.28 6.69 -5.46
C GLN A 727 43.43 6.74 -4.46
N VAL A 728 43.73 7.91 -3.89
CA VAL A 728 44.76 8.04 -2.82
C VAL A 728 44.36 7.26 -1.56
N ARG A 729 43.06 7.24 -1.21
CA ARG A 729 42.55 6.51 -0.05
C ARG A 729 42.47 5.00 -0.25
N LYS A 730 42.37 4.49 -1.48
CA LYS A 730 42.20 3.05 -1.73
C LYS A 730 43.33 2.19 -1.13
N PRO A 731 44.62 2.50 -1.34
CA PRO A 731 45.72 1.78 -0.66
C PRO A 731 45.69 1.91 0.88
N LEU A 732 45.15 3.01 1.42
CA LEU A 732 45.03 3.19 2.88
C LEU A 732 43.98 2.24 3.49
N LEU A 733 42.95 1.85 2.73
CA LEU A 733 41.99 0.84 3.17
C LEU A 733 42.65 -0.54 3.28
N GLU A 734 43.46 -0.92 2.29
CA GLU A 734 44.23 -2.17 2.31
C GLU A 734 45.23 -2.16 3.47
N TYR A 735 45.93 -1.05 3.67
CA TYR A 735 46.83 -0.85 4.81
C TYR A 735 46.09 -0.98 6.15
N ARG A 736 44.89 -0.40 6.27
CA ARG A 736 44.04 -0.55 7.46
C ARG A 736 43.66 -2.02 7.70
N SER A 737 43.31 -2.77 6.66
CA SER A 737 43.02 -4.20 6.78
C SER A 737 44.23 -5.01 7.20
N GLN A 738 45.43 -4.69 6.70
CA GLN A 738 46.68 -5.33 7.12
C GLN A 738 46.99 -5.06 8.59
N LEU A 739 46.83 -3.82 9.06
CA LEU A 739 46.99 -3.46 10.47
C LEU A 739 45.98 -4.21 11.36
N ALA A 740 44.72 -4.29 10.93
CA ALA A 740 43.69 -5.04 11.65
C ALA A 740 44.02 -6.53 11.82
N ALA A 741 44.70 -7.14 10.84
CA ALA A 741 45.11 -8.54 10.90
C ALA A 741 46.38 -8.76 11.74
N ASN A 742 47.37 -7.86 11.62
CA ASN A 742 48.75 -8.17 11.98
C ASN A 742 49.36 -7.26 13.06
N ASP A 743 48.77 -6.10 13.37
CA ASP A 743 49.32 -5.13 14.32
C ASP A 743 48.56 -5.17 15.66
N GLU A 744 49.24 -5.65 16.71
CA GLU A 744 48.64 -5.80 18.04
C GLU A 744 48.27 -4.46 18.70
N ASN A 745 49.00 -3.38 18.43
CA ASN A 745 48.69 -2.06 18.94
C ASN A 745 47.42 -1.50 18.27
N TYR A 746 47.31 -1.67 16.95
CA TYR A 746 46.09 -1.32 16.20
C TYR A 746 44.87 -2.08 16.71
N LYS A 747 45.00 -3.40 16.92
CA LYS A 747 43.92 -4.23 17.48
C LYS A 747 43.51 -3.74 18.86
N ALA A 748 44.45 -3.43 19.74
CA ALA A 748 44.18 -2.94 21.09
C ALA A 748 43.43 -1.59 21.07
N LEU A 749 43.89 -0.63 20.27
CA LEU A 749 43.24 0.69 20.14
C LEU A 749 41.86 0.58 19.49
N ASN A 750 41.72 -0.24 18.44
CA ASN A 750 40.42 -0.47 17.81
C ASN A 750 39.43 -1.16 18.77
N LYS A 751 39.91 -2.10 19.58
CA LYS A 751 39.14 -2.73 20.65
C LYS A 751 38.71 -1.70 21.70
N ALA A 752 39.59 -0.80 22.14
CA ALA A 752 39.26 0.26 23.08
C ALA A 752 38.19 1.23 22.55
N ILE A 753 38.31 1.65 21.28
CA ILE A 753 37.29 2.48 20.61
C ILE A 753 35.94 1.76 20.57
N ASN A 754 35.93 0.49 20.16
CA ASN A 754 34.71 -0.30 20.09
C ASN A 754 34.09 -0.54 21.48
N GLN A 755 34.91 -0.80 22.51
CA GLN A 755 34.45 -0.93 23.89
C GLN A 755 33.82 0.37 24.39
N ALA A 756 34.44 1.53 24.14
CA ALA A 756 33.87 2.83 24.52
C ALA A 756 32.53 3.09 23.83
N LYS A 757 32.41 2.80 22.53
CA LYS A 757 31.13 2.89 21.79
C LYS A 757 30.06 1.97 22.36
N GLN A 758 30.42 0.73 22.72
CA GLN A 758 29.50 -0.21 23.36
C GLN A 758 29.09 0.23 24.76
N SER A 759 29.99 0.83 25.53
CA SER A 759 29.67 1.41 26.84
C SER A 759 28.71 2.60 26.73
N GLN A 760 28.90 3.49 25.75
CA GLN A 760 27.94 4.56 25.46
C GLN A 760 26.57 3.98 25.08
N LYS A 761 26.54 2.97 24.21
CA LYS A 761 25.29 2.28 23.85
C LYS A 761 24.59 1.68 25.06
N ARG A 762 25.34 1.00 25.92
CA ARG A 762 24.79 0.41 27.16
C ARG A 762 24.25 1.48 28.08
N TYR A 763 24.95 2.60 28.22
CA TYR A 763 24.52 3.71 29.06
C TYR A 763 23.20 4.35 28.56
N VAL A 764 23.06 4.53 27.24
CA VAL A 764 21.79 4.99 26.65
C VAL A 764 20.67 3.99 26.95
N LEU A 765 20.90 2.69 26.78
CA LEU A 765 19.90 1.65 27.06
C LEU A 765 19.57 1.50 28.56
N GLU A 766 20.51 1.78 29.46
CA GLU A 766 20.27 1.81 30.90
C GLU A 766 19.35 2.97 31.30
N LYS A 767 19.53 4.14 30.66
CA LYS A 767 18.69 5.32 30.87
C LYS A 767 17.34 5.25 30.17
N HIS A 768 17.30 4.55 29.04
CA HIS A 768 16.15 4.44 28.16
C HIS A 768 15.88 2.97 27.80
N PRO A 769 15.48 2.13 28.78
CA PRO A 769 15.23 0.71 28.55
C PRO A 769 14.10 0.44 27.54
N GLU A 770 13.18 1.40 27.36
CA GLU A 770 12.10 1.34 26.37
C GLU A 770 12.60 1.18 24.93
N LEU A 771 13.82 1.63 24.62
CA LEU A 771 14.42 1.50 23.29
C LEU A 771 14.59 0.04 22.86
N ALA A 772 14.72 -0.90 23.81
CA ALA A 772 14.93 -2.31 23.50
C ALA A 772 13.68 -2.98 22.89
N ALA A 773 12.49 -2.41 23.10
CA ALA A 773 11.23 -2.91 22.55
C ALA A 773 10.88 -2.29 21.18
N LEU A 774 11.65 -1.31 20.71
CA LEU A 774 11.34 -0.62 19.45
C LEU A 774 11.65 -1.51 18.24
N PRO A 775 10.77 -1.48 17.21
CA PRO A 775 11.06 -2.09 15.91
C PRO A 775 12.35 -1.53 15.30
N SER A 776 13.01 -2.34 14.47
CA SER A 776 14.27 -1.96 13.79
C SER A 776 14.14 -0.69 12.93
N SER A 777 12.95 -0.43 12.39
CA SER A 777 12.58 0.76 11.61
C SER A 777 12.50 2.06 12.45
N GLN A 778 12.43 1.94 13.77
CA GLN A 778 12.37 3.07 14.71
C GLN A 778 13.61 3.20 15.58
N TYR A 779 14.24 2.07 15.88
CA TYR A 779 15.32 1.96 16.85
C TYR A 779 16.47 2.94 16.60
N ALA A 780 17.01 3.00 15.39
CA ALA A 780 18.24 3.76 15.12
C ALA A 780 18.06 5.27 15.37
N ALA A 781 16.95 5.84 14.88
CA ALA A 781 16.62 7.25 15.05
C ALA A 781 16.29 7.58 16.52
N GLU A 782 15.45 6.78 17.16
CA GLU A 782 15.05 7.04 18.54
C GLU A 782 16.22 6.83 19.51
N PHE A 783 17.09 5.86 19.25
CA PHE A 783 18.34 5.69 19.99
C PHE A 783 19.21 6.95 19.92
N GLU A 784 19.41 7.51 18.72
CA GLU A 784 20.21 8.72 18.55
C GLU A 784 19.57 9.92 19.25
N ARG A 785 18.25 10.08 19.16
CA ARG A 785 17.50 11.10 19.88
C ARG A 785 17.71 11.02 21.38
N ARG A 786 17.57 9.81 21.97
CA ARG A 786 17.78 9.60 23.41
C ARG A 786 19.24 9.83 23.82
N ARG A 787 20.19 9.43 22.97
CA ARG A 787 21.61 9.73 23.17
C ARG A 787 21.86 11.24 23.27
N LEU A 788 21.23 12.04 22.42
CA LEU A 788 21.38 13.50 22.42
C LEU A 788 20.81 14.16 23.69
N LEU A 789 19.71 13.64 24.24
CA LEU A 789 19.12 14.16 25.49
C LEU A 789 20.07 14.03 26.70
N ILE A 790 20.83 12.93 26.74
CA ILE A 790 21.78 12.65 27.84
C ILE A 790 23.22 13.05 27.50
N ALA A 791 23.46 13.70 26.36
CA ALA A 791 24.81 13.99 25.86
C ALA A 791 25.64 14.85 26.82
N ASN A 792 24.98 15.72 27.60
CA ASN A 792 25.62 16.60 28.58
C ASN A 792 25.74 15.98 29.98
N GLU A 793 25.26 14.75 30.20
CA GLU A 793 25.45 14.07 31.47
C GLU A 793 26.92 13.71 31.69
N ARG A 794 27.42 13.91 32.91
CA ARG A 794 28.84 13.68 33.25
C ARG A 794 29.33 12.27 32.90
N ALA A 795 28.50 11.25 33.11
CA ALA A 795 28.87 9.88 32.79
C ALA A 795 28.98 9.66 31.26
N MET A 796 28.07 10.23 30.47
CA MET A 796 28.15 10.17 29.01
C MET A 796 29.38 10.93 28.49
N LEU A 797 29.65 12.14 29.03
CA LEU A 797 30.84 12.92 28.71
C LEU A 797 32.14 12.15 28.98
N ASN A 798 32.24 11.46 30.12
CA ASN A 798 33.39 10.62 30.43
C ASN A 798 33.57 9.47 29.43
N LEU A 799 32.47 8.82 29.01
CA LEU A 799 32.52 7.73 28.02
C LEU A 799 32.88 8.24 26.61
N VAL A 800 32.41 9.44 26.26
CA VAL A 800 32.80 10.13 25.03
C VAL A 800 34.28 10.52 25.08
N GLU A 801 34.77 11.01 26.23
CA GLU A 801 36.19 11.34 26.44
C GLU A 801 37.08 10.09 26.33
N GLN A 802 36.64 8.93 26.84
CA GLN A 802 37.34 7.66 26.65
C GLN A 802 37.45 7.28 25.17
N GLN A 803 36.34 7.40 24.41
CA GLN A 803 36.36 7.17 22.96
C GLN A 803 37.32 8.15 22.28
N GLN A 804 37.22 9.45 22.57
CA GLN A 804 38.06 10.49 21.97
C GLN A 804 39.54 10.29 22.29
N THR A 805 39.87 9.83 23.49
CA THR A 805 41.24 9.50 23.91
C THR A 805 41.79 8.33 23.10
N ALA A 806 41.02 7.25 22.96
CA ALA A 806 41.42 6.10 22.14
C ALA A 806 41.52 6.44 20.65
N GLU A 807 40.62 7.27 20.13
CA GLU A 807 40.68 7.78 18.75
C GLU A 807 41.89 8.70 18.53
N ARG A 808 42.26 9.53 19.51
CA ARG A 808 43.46 10.37 19.44
C ARG A 808 44.72 9.49 19.42
N ALA A 809 44.81 8.51 20.31
CA ALA A 809 45.92 7.55 20.33
C ALA A 809 46.00 6.77 19.01
N MET A 810 44.87 6.39 18.40
CA MET A 810 44.81 5.76 17.08
C MET A 810 45.35 6.69 15.98
N ARG A 811 44.99 7.98 16.01
CA ARG A 811 45.52 8.98 15.06
C ARG A 811 47.01 9.21 15.23
N GLU A 812 47.51 9.24 16.47
CA GLU A 812 48.93 9.44 16.77
C GLU A 812 49.79 8.23 16.39
N ALA A 813 49.31 7.01 16.66
CA ALA A 813 50.03 5.78 16.33
C ALA A 813 50.01 5.47 14.83
N PHE A 814 48.92 5.83 14.13
CA PHE A 814 48.73 5.52 12.71
C PHE A 814 48.31 6.74 11.88
N PRO A 815 49.11 7.83 11.86
CA PRO A 815 48.71 9.11 11.26
C PRO A 815 48.40 9.01 9.76
N LYS A 816 49.04 8.07 9.06
CA LYS A 816 48.79 7.78 7.63
C LYS A 816 47.34 7.38 7.34
N LEU A 817 46.63 6.79 8.30
CA LEU A 817 45.22 6.39 8.14
C LEU A 817 44.25 7.57 8.21
N PHE A 818 44.70 8.73 8.70
CA PHE A 818 43.84 9.88 9.02
C PHE A 818 44.21 11.13 8.24
N ILE A 819 44.95 10.98 7.13
CA ILE A 819 45.25 12.08 6.24
C ILE A 819 43.94 12.72 5.72
N SER A 820 43.81 14.02 5.92
CA SER A 820 42.66 14.80 5.52
C SER A 820 42.67 15.10 4.02
N ASP A 821 41.51 15.44 3.46
CA ASP A 821 41.40 15.87 2.07
C ASP A 821 42.25 17.12 1.80
N LYS A 822 42.36 18.01 2.79
CA LYS A 822 43.22 19.21 2.71
C LYS A 822 44.70 18.85 2.63
N GLU A 823 45.14 17.84 3.39
CA GLU A 823 46.53 17.36 3.37
C GLU A 823 46.85 16.60 2.08
N ILE A 824 45.95 15.73 1.60
CA ILE A 824 46.09 15.09 0.29
C ILE A 824 46.22 16.16 -0.80
N GLN A 825 45.33 17.16 -0.80
CA GLN A 825 45.40 18.27 -1.75
C GLN A 825 46.67 19.13 -1.58
N ALA A 826 47.17 19.32 -0.36
CA ALA A 826 48.42 20.03 -0.12
C ALA A 826 49.62 19.27 -0.71
N GLN A 827 49.69 17.95 -0.46
CA GLN A 827 50.70 17.08 -1.04
C GLN A 827 50.64 17.07 -2.57
N GLN A 828 49.44 17.06 -3.15
CA GLN A 828 49.25 17.17 -4.60
C GLN A 828 49.72 18.53 -5.14
N ARG A 829 49.45 19.64 -4.43
CA ARG A 829 49.93 20.99 -4.78
C ARG A 829 51.46 21.08 -4.71
N GLU A 830 52.08 20.49 -3.69
CA GLU A 830 53.53 20.43 -3.56
C GLU A 830 54.16 19.58 -4.67
N ALA A 831 53.59 18.39 -4.93
CA ALA A 831 54.01 17.53 -6.03
C ALA A 831 53.93 18.27 -7.38
N ARG A 832 52.82 18.98 -7.63
CA ARG A 832 52.65 19.82 -8.82
C ARG A 832 53.67 20.96 -8.91
N THR A 833 54.05 21.54 -7.78
CA THR A 833 55.09 22.58 -7.73
C THR A 833 56.47 22.02 -8.06
N ARG A 834 56.81 20.84 -7.52
CA ARG A 834 58.07 20.15 -7.83
C ARG A 834 58.18 19.75 -9.30
N LEU A 835 57.09 19.26 -9.89
CA LEU A 835 57.02 18.85 -11.30
C LEU A 835 56.85 20.02 -12.27
N LYS A 836 56.76 21.27 -11.78
CA LYS A 836 56.51 22.44 -12.63
C LYS A 836 57.58 22.63 -13.72
N GLY A 837 58.82 22.18 -13.49
CA GLY A 837 59.92 22.24 -14.47
C GLY A 837 60.10 20.98 -15.33
N ASP A 838 59.31 19.94 -15.11
CA ASP A 838 59.40 18.68 -15.86
C ASP A 838 58.77 18.86 -17.26
N PRO A 839 59.54 18.65 -18.36
CA PRO A 839 59.04 18.86 -19.72
C PRO A 839 57.89 17.94 -20.11
N GLU A 840 57.88 16.69 -19.65
CA GLU A 840 56.82 15.73 -19.94
C GLU A 840 55.53 16.09 -19.18
N PHE A 841 55.65 16.50 -17.92
CA PHE A 841 54.54 17.01 -17.13
C PHE A 841 53.92 18.27 -17.76
N GLN A 842 54.75 19.24 -18.15
CA GLN A 842 54.28 20.47 -18.81
C GLN A 842 53.55 20.16 -20.12
N GLN A 843 54.12 19.29 -20.95
CA GLN A 843 53.51 18.90 -22.22
C GLN A 843 52.17 18.22 -21.99
N LEU A 844 52.06 17.25 -21.08
CA LEU A 844 50.79 16.58 -20.80
C LEU A 844 49.73 17.52 -20.20
N VAL A 845 50.12 18.45 -19.34
CA VAL A 845 49.19 19.46 -18.79
C VAL A 845 48.67 20.36 -19.92
N LYS A 846 49.55 20.77 -20.84
CA LYS A 846 49.19 21.55 -22.01
C LYS A 846 48.28 20.76 -22.95
N ASP A 847 48.62 19.52 -23.27
CA ASP A 847 47.84 18.65 -24.16
C ASP A 847 46.40 18.49 -23.66
N VAL A 848 46.20 18.21 -22.36
CA VAL A 848 44.86 18.12 -21.78
C VAL A 848 44.15 19.48 -21.81
N ALA A 849 44.83 20.59 -21.53
CA ALA A 849 44.23 21.91 -21.59
C ALA A 849 43.78 22.30 -23.00
N ASP A 850 44.60 21.99 -24.02
CA ASP A 850 44.31 22.25 -25.42
C ASP A 850 43.14 21.38 -25.90
N LEU A 851 43.12 20.09 -25.55
CA LEU A 851 42.00 19.18 -25.86
C LEU A 851 40.69 19.60 -25.17
N VAL A 852 40.73 19.96 -23.88
CA VAL A 852 39.54 20.45 -23.15
C VAL A 852 39.02 21.76 -23.75
N ARG A 853 39.92 22.66 -24.19
CA ARG A 853 39.51 23.90 -24.87
C ARG A 853 38.88 23.59 -26.24
N ALA A 854 39.45 22.66 -26.99
CA ALA A 854 38.88 22.22 -28.26
C ALA A 854 37.48 21.63 -28.06
N GLU A 855 37.30 20.79 -27.04
CA GLU A 855 36.01 20.18 -26.68
C GLU A 855 34.96 21.22 -26.26
N MET A 856 35.36 22.20 -25.44
CA MET A 856 34.49 23.32 -25.06
C MET A 856 34.08 24.16 -26.28
N ASN A 857 35.03 24.48 -27.15
CA ASN A 857 34.76 25.22 -28.38
C ASN A 857 33.84 24.46 -29.32
N TYR A 858 34.02 23.14 -29.45
CA TYR A 858 33.14 22.27 -30.23
C TYR A 858 31.69 22.36 -29.71
N ARG A 859 31.49 22.19 -28.39
CA ARG A 859 30.15 22.35 -27.78
C ARG A 859 29.54 23.73 -28.02
N HIS A 860 30.34 24.79 -27.90
CA HIS A 860 29.87 26.15 -28.14
C HIS A 860 29.51 26.42 -29.61
N GLN A 861 30.16 25.75 -30.55
CA GLN A 861 29.82 25.80 -31.97
C GLN A 861 28.53 25.03 -32.24
N SER A 862 28.36 23.85 -31.65
CA SER A 862 27.16 23.03 -31.80
C SER A 862 25.93 23.57 -31.07
N ASN A 863 26.13 24.36 -30.01
CA ASN A 863 25.05 24.95 -29.21
C ASN A 863 25.34 26.44 -28.91
N PRO A 864 24.81 27.37 -29.73
CA PRO A 864 25.02 28.82 -29.55
C PRO A 864 24.44 29.38 -28.24
N GLU A 865 23.31 28.83 -27.75
CA GLU A 865 22.70 29.24 -26.47
C GLU A 865 23.64 28.91 -25.30
N LEU A 866 24.24 27.71 -25.30
CA LEU A 866 25.23 27.30 -24.30
C LEU A 866 26.41 28.28 -24.24
N LYS A 867 26.91 28.73 -25.40
CA LYS A 867 27.99 29.72 -25.48
C LYS A 867 27.57 31.06 -24.89
N MET A 868 26.39 31.56 -25.27
CA MET A 868 25.86 32.83 -24.77
C MET A 868 25.74 32.82 -23.23
N LEU A 869 25.19 31.75 -22.66
CA LEU A 869 25.05 31.61 -21.20
C LEU A 869 26.42 31.50 -20.51
N TRP A 870 27.36 30.77 -21.12
CA TRP A 870 28.74 30.71 -20.62
C TRP A 870 29.38 32.10 -20.55
N GLU A 871 29.21 32.92 -21.59
CA GLU A 871 29.69 34.31 -21.61
C GLU A 871 29.01 35.16 -20.52
N GLN A 872 27.69 35.00 -20.29
CA GLN A 872 27.01 35.73 -19.21
C GLN A 872 27.53 35.38 -17.81
N ILE A 873 27.88 34.11 -17.57
CA ILE A 873 28.35 33.64 -16.27
C ILE A 873 29.82 33.98 -16.05
N PHE A 874 30.67 33.80 -17.07
CA PHE A 874 32.12 33.81 -16.91
C PHE A 874 32.83 34.98 -17.63
N ALA A 875 32.15 35.75 -18.49
CA ALA A 875 32.78 36.89 -19.18
C ALA A 875 32.71 38.21 -18.38
N LYS A 876 32.13 38.24 -17.17
CA LYS A 876 32.28 39.36 -16.23
C LYS A 876 33.50 39.14 -15.32
N GLY A 877 34.57 39.88 -15.59
CA GLY A 877 35.77 39.96 -14.75
C GLY A 877 37.05 39.46 -15.44
N LYS A 878 37.57 40.22 -16.41
CA LYS A 878 39.01 40.30 -16.61
C LYS A 878 39.54 41.32 -15.58
N ASP A 879 39.56 40.93 -14.31
CA ASP A 879 40.32 41.55 -13.22
C ASP A 879 40.67 40.48 -12.19
#